data_AF-A0A9E6JW73-F1
#
_entry.id   AF-A0A9E6JW73-F1
#
_cell.length_a   1.000
_cell.length_b   1.000
_cell.length_c   1.000
_cell.angle_alpha   90.00
_cell.angle_beta   90.00
_cell.angle_gamma   90.00
#
_symmetry.space_group_name_H-M   'P 1'
#
loop_
_entity.id
_entity.type
_entity.pdbx_description
1 polymer ?
#
loop_
_entity_poly.entity_id
_entity_poly.type
_entity_poly.pdbx_seq_one_letter_code
_entity_poly.pdbx_strand_id
1 'polypeptide(L)'
;LVRHGSEHCILVLEIISGHAYEKSRFLRGATIDESKIPDADPAGAIAEARPLRYLHPDRTVIHLLDKPVSFDDAQEALYRQKPPLIIVGSAGSGKTALTLEKLKHAEGEVLYVTLSAFLAETARNLYYSNGFEHSGQEATFLSYREFIETIRVPAGQEASWKHFSAWFSRVRNAFKELDPHQAFEEIRGVITAGASGVLSAEAYEQLGIRQSIFTGGERKSLYALFEKYREWLATERLYDLNLIAHERMAMAAPRYDFIVIDEVQDLTAIQLSLVLKTLKKPGHFILCGDSNQIVHPNFFSWGQVKSLFWSDPKLADRQKLNILTANFRNGTETTRLANRLLKLKQLRFGSIDRESNYLVDPVGDDSGQVTLMKNSDAVIREINGKTKHSTRFAVLVMRDEEKAEARKAFSTPLLFSIHEAKGLEYDNIVLFGMVSGNRSEFAEIVSGVDREEVRSAEALDYRRAKDKSDKSLEIYKFFVNSLYVAITRAVKNLYIIESDTGHRLFDMLDLSVASKVTVKEERSSVEEWHKEARKLELQGKQEQADAIRKTMLRQTPPPWQVIDEPAVRELLGKVFIKKLPGNKFRQQLYEYTVCHDEPMLANYLVTEGGYEPATQFNNQLDSLGRKSYLQYFGQNVKAVMKQCQQYGLDHRLPMNQTPLMAAAAAGNISLVETLLDAGADPGKTDHYGYTPLHWAMRRAFRDPKFATEAFGALYELLAPASVDVMTGERLVRIDRHLSEYYIFQTLWVLFRIRFTHYLLRSVPAFETRTILEAWQHMPKSVVRPERNQRQFLSGVLARNEVSRDYAYNRSLFLRVAQGWYQFNPKLSVRNLGGSGNEEWIPLFQALNLPLIYEFSNERREEPITWCFEKSGLKKPERLIPAGAMNILQPRRSNPVRQIGRAEPDYSTANMESLLQKLREKQRIIAQRQSELNEQKKPLAKKSAKEKKEAKPKPPAIPPNQLDMDF
;
A
#
# COMPACT_ATOMS: atom_id res chain seq x y z
N LEU A 1 34.66 8.56 15.93
CA LEU A 1 36.04 8.52 16.43
C LEU A 1 35.98 7.96 17.84
N VAL A 2 36.71 6.89 18.12
CA VAL A 2 36.74 6.21 19.42
C VAL A 2 38.17 5.79 19.74
N ARG A 3 38.50 5.58 21.02
CA ARG A 3 39.80 5.04 21.43
C ARG A 3 39.67 3.54 21.71
N HIS A 4 40.43 2.69 21.03
CA HIS A 4 40.46 1.24 21.28
C HIS A 4 41.86 0.82 21.69
N GLY A 5 42.06 0.58 22.99
CA GLY A 5 43.41 0.40 23.54
C GLY A 5 44.26 1.66 23.37
N SER A 6 45.41 1.54 22.71
CA SER A 6 46.31 2.66 22.39
C SER A 6 46.01 3.32 21.04
N GLU A 7 45.02 2.84 20.28
CA GLU A 7 44.74 3.31 18.92
C GLU A 7 43.50 4.21 18.87
N HIS A 8 43.53 5.19 17.96
CA HIS A 8 42.38 6.03 17.64
C HIS A 8 41.72 5.51 16.36
N CYS A 9 40.47 5.05 16.49
CA CYS A 9 39.69 4.49 15.38
C CYS A 9 38.68 5.53 14.87
N ILE A 10 38.70 5.79 13.56
CA ILE A 10 37.71 6.66 12.89
C ILE A 10 36.94 5.86 11.85
N LEU A 11 35.60 5.94 11.90
CA LEU A 11 34.74 5.48 10.82
C LEU A 11 34.51 6.67 9.88
N VAL A 12 35.05 6.58 8.67
CA VAL A 12 34.86 7.58 7.62
C VAL A 12 33.84 7.03 6.64
N LEU A 13 32.66 7.65 6.59
CA LEU A 13 31.54 7.18 5.78
C LEU A 13 31.68 7.59 4.30
N GLU A 14 32.38 8.70 4.01
CA GLU A 14 32.59 9.19 2.65
C GLU A 14 33.93 9.95 2.56
N ILE A 15 34.68 9.73 1.48
CA ILE A 15 35.91 10.45 1.15
C ILE A 15 35.77 11.03 -0.26
N ILE A 16 35.74 12.35 -0.36
CA ILE A 16 35.72 13.09 -1.62
C ILE A 16 37.17 13.32 -2.02
N SER A 17 37.65 12.50 -2.96
CA SER A 17 39.01 12.58 -3.48
C SER A 17 39.27 13.95 -4.12
N GLY A 18 40.39 14.59 -3.76
CA GLY A 18 40.78 15.90 -4.28
C GLY A 18 40.10 17.11 -3.63
N HIS A 19 39.26 16.93 -2.62
CA HIS A 19 38.66 18.04 -1.88
C HIS A 19 39.66 18.65 -0.89
N ALA A 20 39.81 19.98 -0.90
CA ALA A 20 40.63 20.76 0.04
C ALA A 20 39.92 20.89 1.40
N TYR A 21 39.90 19.80 2.19
CA TYR A 21 39.21 19.73 3.48
C TYR A 21 39.64 20.80 4.48
N GLU A 22 40.90 21.21 4.45
CA GLU A 22 41.45 22.28 5.27
C GLU A 22 40.81 23.65 4.98
N LYS A 23 40.29 23.84 3.76
CA LYS A 23 39.55 25.05 3.35
C LYS A 23 38.03 24.88 3.43
N SER A 24 37.55 23.74 3.93
CA SER A 24 36.12 23.44 4.01
C SER A 24 35.42 24.42 4.96
N ARG A 25 34.45 25.17 4.41
CA ARG A 25 33.57 26.06 5.19
C ARG A 25 32.75 25.33 6.27
N PHE A 26 32.58 24.01 6.12
CA PHE A 26 31.84 23.16 7.06
C PHE A 26 32.72 22.74 8.24
N LEU A 27 33.99 22.43 7.98
CA LEU A 27 34.94 22.06 9.01
C LEU A 27 35.55 23.28 9.71
N ARG A 28 35.64 24.44 9.04
CA ARG A 28 36.16 25.71 9.58
C ARG A 28 37.52 25.57 10.28
N GLY A 29 38.38 24.65 9.81
CA GLY A 29 39.65 24.36 10.47
C GLY A 29 39.51 23.75 11.87
N ALA A 30 38.40 23.07 12.17
CA ALA A 30 38.18 22.41 13.44
C ALA A 30 39.31 21.42 13.75
N THR A 31 39.91 21.57 14.94
CA THR A 31 40.89 20.66 15.50
C THR A 31 40.21 19.59 16.32
N ILE A 32 40.68 18.34 16.22
CA ILE A 32 40.16 17.25 17.05
C ILE A 32 40.63 17.45 18.49
N ASP A 33 39.68 17.52 19.42
CA ASP A 33 39.94 17.56 20.85
C ASP A 33 40.04 16.12 21.36
N GLU A 34 41.28 15.61 21.51
CA GLU A 34 41.53 14.21 21.87
C GLU A 34 40.96 13.82 23.24
N SER A 35 40.76 14.79 24.14
CA SER A 35 40.18 14.55 25.46
C SER A 35 38.69 14.14 25.40
N LYS A 36 38.01 14.45 24.30
CA LYS A 36 36.59 14.15 24.07
C LYS A 36 36.36 12.87 23.27
N ILE A 37 37.43 12.16 22.90
CA ILE A 37 37.31 10.88 22.21
C ILE A 37 36.90 9.84 23.26
N PRO A 38 35.69 9.27 23.17
CA PRO A 38 35.28 8.24 24.11
C PRO A 38 36.10 6.96 23.89
N ASP A 39 36.38 6.25 24.97
CA ASP A 39 36.91 4.89 24.86
C ASP A 39 35.84 4.00 24.22
N ALA A 40 36.27 3.13 23.32
CA ALA A 40 35.41 2.14 22.70
C ALA A 40 34.96 1.14 23.78
N ASP A 41 33.69 0.74 23.71
CA ASP A 41 33.17 -0.43 24.42
C ASP A 41 32.87 -1.52 23.39
N PRO A 42 33.88 -2.32 22.98
CA PRO A 42 33.67 -3.37 22.00
C PRO A 42 32.69 -4.42 22.51
N ALA A 43 32.67 -4.69 23.82
CA ALA A 43 31.81 -5.72 24.40
C ALA A 43 30.33 -5.31 24.33
N GLY A 44 30.00 -4.09 24.74
CA GLY A 44 28.66 -3.52 24.59
C GLY A 44 28.27 -3.38 23.11
N ALA A 45 29.18 -2.89 22.27
CA ALA A 45 28.94 -2.75 20.84
C ALA A 45 28.68 -4.11 20.16
N ILE A 46 29.41 -5.18 20.51
CA ILE A 46 29.17 -6.54 20.00
C ILE A 46 27.84 -7.10 20.52
N ALA A 47 27.48 -6.82 21.78
CA ALA A 47 26.21 -7.26 22.36
C ALA A 47 24.99 -6.59 21.69
N GLU A 48 25.12 -5.32 21.28
CA GLU A 48 24.08 -4.56 20.58
C GLU A 48 24.16 -4.70 19.05
N ALA A 49 25.30 -5.16 18.52
CA ALA A 49 25.53 -5.30 17.09
C ALA A 49 24.54 -6.30 16.49
N ARG A 50 23.86 -5.86 15.44
CA ARG A 50 23.12 -6.79 14.59
C ARG A 50 24.13 -7.60 13.76
N PRO A 51 24.04 -8.93 13.75
CA PRO A 51 24.91 -9.74 12.92
C PRO A 51 24.75 -9.32 11.45
N LEU A 52 25.86 -8.87 10.86
CA LEU A 52 25.93 -8.56 9.44
C LEU A 52 26.41 -9.79 8.69
N ARG A 53 25.64 -10.21 7.70
CA ARG A 53 26.07 -11.28 6.81
C ARG A 53 27.04 -10.73 5.77
N TYR A 54 28.33 -10.92 6.04
CA TYR A 54 29.40 -10.53 5.15
C TYR A 54 29.82 -11.70 4.27
N LEU A 55 29.71 -11.57 2.94
CA LEU A 55 29.89 -12.70 2.04
C LEU A 55 31.35 -12.90 1.58
N HIS A 56 32.18 -11.86 1.65
CA HIS A 56 33.52 -11.91 1.05
C HIS A 56 34.60 -11.44 2.04
N PRO A 57 35.56 -12.29 2.45
CA PRO A 57 36.55 -11.94 3.47
C PRO A 57 37.48 -10.78 3.05
N ASP A 58 37.87 -10.71 1.77
CA ASP A 58 38.88 -9.73 1.31
C ASP A 58 38.33 -8.44 0.69
N ARG A 59 37.02 -8.33 0.49
CA ARG A 59 36.44 -7.05 0.04
C ARG A 59 36.29 -6.18 1.28
N THR A 60 36.29 -4.87 1.09
CA THR A 60 36.05 -3.89 2.18
C THR A 60 34.88 -2.96 1.87
N VAL A 61 34.09 -3.31 0.85
CA VAL A 61 32.97 -2.50 0.36
C VAL A 61 31.66 -3.13 0.79
N ILE A 62 30.80 -2.31 1.36
CA ILE A 62 29.40 -2.63 1.66
C ILE A 62 28.51 -1.63 0.94
N HIS A 63 27.36 -2.11 0.48
CA HIS A 63 26.31 -1.27 -0.09
C HIS A 63 25.29 -0.92 0.98
N LEU A 64 24.66 0.25 0.89
CA LEU A 64 23.72 0.72 1.91
C LEU A 64 22.35 1.03 1.29
N LEU A 65 21.40 0.11 1.51
CA LEU A 65 19.97 0.35 1.33
C LEU A 65 19.37 0.59 2.72
N ASP A 66 18.27 -0.09 3.07
CA ASP A 66 17.70 -0.08 4.43
C ASP A 66 18.65 -0.69 5.46
N LYS A 67 19.54 -1.57 5.01
CA LYS A 67 20.59 -2.22 5.79
C LYS A 67 21.87 -2.34 4.97
N PRO A 68 23.02 -2.61 5.61
CA PRO A 68 24.24 -2.93 4.89
C PRO A 68 24.09 -4.26 4.12
N VAL A 69 24.51 -4.26 2.86
CA VAL A 69 24.44 -5.39 1.94
C VAL A 69 25.85 -5.70 1.40
N SER A 70 26.22 -6.97 1.43
CA SER A 70 27.43 -7.49 0.78
C SER A 70 26.98 -8.25 -0.47
N PHE A 71 27.55 -7.91 -1.63
CA PHE A 71 27.33 -8.67 -2.87
C PHE A 71 28.31 -9.83 -2.99
N ASP A 72 27.85 -10.95 -3.56
CA ASP A 72 28.72 -12.04 -4.00
C ASP A 72 29.51 -11.66 -5.26
N ASP A 73 30.31 -12.59 -5.79
CA ASP A 73 31.11 -12.33 -7.00
C ASP A 73 30.26 -12.09 -8.25
N ALA A 74 29.12 -12.79 -8.40
CA ALA A 74 28.26 -12.68 -9.56
C ALA A 74 27.46 -11.37 -9.56
N GLN A 75 26.90 -11.00 -8.41
CA GLN A 75 26.22 -9.73 -8.17
C GLN A 75 27.17 -8.55 -8.39
N GLU A 76 28.40 -8.63 -7.86
CA GLU A 76 29.40 -7.57 -8.02
C GLU A 76 29.84 -7.40 -9.48
N ALA A 77 30.06 -8.51 -10.21
CA ALA A 77 30.38 -8.46 -11.63
C ALA A 77 29.27 -7.73 -12.42
N LEU A 78 28.01 -8.00 -12.10
CA LEU A 78 26.86 -7.33 -12.72
C LEU A 78 26.72 -5.87 -12.30
N TYR A 79 27.01 -5.57 -11.04
CA TYR A 79 27.02 -4.22 -10.52
C TYR A 79 28.00 -3.32 -11.29
N ARG A 80 29.14 -3.87 -11.74
CA ARG A 80 30.14 -3.13 -12.53
C ARG A 80 29.84 -3.07 -14.03
N GLN A 81 29.04 -3.97 -14.57
CA GLN A 81 28.75 -4.03 -16.01
C GLN A 81 27.91 -2.83 -16.48
N LYS A 82 28.15 -2.32 -17.70
CA LYS A 82 27.36 -1.22 -18.26
C LYS A 82 26.00 -1.70 -18.81
N PRO A 83 24.94 -0.87 -18.75
CA PRO A 83 23.66 -1.14 -19.40
C PRO A 83 23.80 -1.25 -20.94
N PRO A 84 22.91 -1.99 -21.64
CA PRO A 84 21.71 -2.65 -21.13
C PRO A 84 22.01 -3.92 -20.32
N LEU A 85 21.20 -4.19 -19.29
CA LEU A 85 21.30 -5.43 -18.52
C LEU A 85 19.99 -6.20 -18.51
N ILE A 86 20.07 -7.51 -18.68
CA ILE A 86 18.96 -8.42 -18.42
C ILE A 86 19.42 -9.41 -17.35
N ILE A 87 18.78 -9.37 -16.19
CA ILE A 87 19.13 -10.11 -14.99
C ILE A 87 18.04 -11.14 -14.72
N VAL A 88 18.44 -12.41 -14.72
CA VAL A 88 17.60 -13.55 -14.40
C VAL A 88 18.05 -14.10 -13.05
N GLY A 89 17.13 -14.50 -12.19
CA GLY A 89 17.51 -15.20 -10.97
C GLY A 89 16.31 -15.53 -10.11
N SER A 90 16.46 -16.51 -9.23
CA SER A 90 15.33 -17.02 -8.45
C SER A 90 14.77 -15.99 -7.45
N ALA A 91 13.63 -16.30 -6.86
CA ALA A 91 13.24 -15.71 -5.58
C ALA A 91 14.44 -15.74 -4.61
N GLY A 92 14.70 -14.63 -3.91
CA GLY A 92 15.78 -14.56 -2.93
C GLY A 92 17.20 -14.33 -3.48
N SER A 93 17.40 -14.12 -4.79
CA SER A 93 18.74 -13.92 -5.36
C SER A 93 19.31 -12.50 -5.26
N GLY A 94 18.57 -11.56 -4.67
CA GLY A 94 19.03 -10.18 -4.46
C GLY A 94 18.92 -9.25 -5.68
N LYS A 95 18.19 -9.64 -6.74
CA LYS A 95 17.98 -8.82 -7.97
C LYS A 95 17.59 -7.38 -7.66
N THR A 96 16.55 -7.17 -6.84
CA THR A 96 16.05 -5.84 -6.51
C THR A 96 17.11 -4.99 -5.80
N ALA A 97 17.84 -5.56 -4.83
CA ALA A 97 18.90 -4.84 -4.13
C ALA A 97 20.03 -4.40 -5.07
N LEU A 98 20.52 -5.31 -5.92
CA LEU A 98 21.51 -5.02 -6.95
C LEU A 98 21.05 -3.91 -7.89
N THR A 99 19.81 -4.00 -8.36
CA THR A 99 19.24 -3.05 -9.32
C THR A 99 19.04 -1.66 -8.72
N LEU A 100 18.56 -1.56 -7.47
CA LEU A 100 18.41 -0.27 -6.79
C LEU A 100 19.75 0.39 -6.50
N GLU A 101 20.75 -0.36 -6.06
CA GLU A 101 22.11 0.15 -5.89
C GLU A 101 22.71 0.64 -7.20
N LYS A 102 22.44 -0.05 -8.30
CA LYS A 102 22.87 0.39 -9.63
C LYS A 102 22.11 1.64 -10.09
N LEU A 103 20.83 1.74 -9.75
CA LEU A 103 19.96 2.88 -10.10
C LEU A 103 20.47 4.20 -9.53
N LYS A 104 21.12 4.17 -8.36
CA LYS A 104 21.72 5.34 -7.70
C LYS A 104 22.79 6.04 -8.55
N HIS A 105 23.34 5.37 -9.56
CA HIS A 105 24.36 5.91 -10.48
C HIS A 105 23.78 6.47 -11.78
N ALA A 106 22.47 6.37 -11.99
CA ALA A 106 21.83 6.88 -13.20
C ALA A 106 21.53 8.38 -13.07
N GLU A 107 21.71 9.12 -14.16
CA GLU A 107 21.48 10.56 -14.23
C GLU A 107 20.20 10.88 -15.02
N GLY A 108 19.57 12.01 -14.73
CA GLY A 108 18.38 12.50 -15.42
C GLY A 108 17.07 11.92 -14.88
N GLU A 109 16.04 11.82 -15.74
CA GLU A 109 14.75 11.25 -15.37
C GLU A 109 14.82 9.73 -15.39
N VAL A 110 14.58 9.09 -14.25
CA VAL A 110 14.74 7.64 -14.10
C VAL A 110 13.44 7.00 -13.65
N LEU A 111 13.09 5.88 -14.27
CA LEU A 111 11.85 5.16 -14.01
C LEU A 111 12.14 3.76 -13.50
N TYR A 112 11.50 3.38 -12.40
CA TYR A 112 11.37 2.00 -11.93
C TYR A 112 9.92 1.56 -12.08
N VAL A 113 9.68 0.46 -12.82
CA VAL A 113 8.35 -0.12 -13.01
C VAL A 113 8.33 -1.60 -12.61
N THR A 114 7.24 -2.00 -11.97
CA THR A 114 6.87 -3.40 -11.73
C THR A 114 5.35 -3.52 -11.83
N LEU A 115 4.77 -4.72 -11.89
CA LEU A 115 3.31 -4.87 -11.94
C LEU A 115 2.65 -4.48 -10.61
N SER A 116 3.32 -4.71 -9.47
CA SER A 116 2.76 -4.52 -8.12
C SER A 116 3.04 -3.13 -7.54
N ALA A 117 1.98 -2.40 -7.15
CA ALA A 117 2.11 -1.12 -6.46
C ALA A 117 2.87 -1.25 -5.12
N PHE A 118 2.62 -2.33 -4.37
CA PHE A 118 3.34 -2.62 -3.13
C PHE A 118 4.86 -2.82 -3.36
N LEU A 119 5.24 -3.53 -4.43
CA LEU A 119 6.66 -3.71 -4.76
C LEU A 119 7.31 -2.41 -5.21
N ALA A 120 6.59 -1.57 -5.98
CA ALA A 120 7.08 -0.25 -6.37
C ALA A 120 7.31 0.66 -5.15
N GLU A 121 6.39 0.67 -4.19
CA GLU A 121 6.52 1.43 -2.94
C GLU A 121 7.66 0.89 -2.06
N THR A 122 7.78 -0.43 -1.95
CA THR A 122 8.88 -1.07 -1.20
C THR A 122 10.23 -0.72 -1.81
N ALA A 123 10.37 -0.83 -3.13
CA ALA A 123 11.59 -0.47 -3.85
C ALA A 123 11.96 1.02 -3.67
N ARG A 124 10.96 1.90 -3.71
CA ARG A 124 11.11 3.33 -3.43
C ARG A 124 11.63 3.56 -2.00
N ASN A 125 11.01 2.95 -1.01
CA ASN A 125 11.38 3.11 0.39
C ASN A 125 12.80 2.59 0.67
N LEU A 126 13.19 1.48 0.04
CA LEU A 126 14.57 0.97 0.08
C LEU A 126 15.56 1.95 -0.56
N TYR A 127 15.21 2.52 -1.71
CA TYR A 127 16.08 3.45 -2.44
C TYR A 127 16.33 4.77 -1.69
N TYR A 128 15.28 5.37 -1.12
CA TYR A 128 15.36 6.61 -0.34
C TYR A 128 15.69 6.40 1.14
N SER A 129 15.93 5.15 1.56
CA SER A 129 16.30 4.84 2.94
C SER A 129 17.55 5.61 3.38
N ASN A 130 17.66 5.88 4.68
CA ASN A 130 18.75 6.66 5.27
C ASN A 130 18.91 8.07 4.68
N GLY A 131 17.89 8.62 4.02
CA GLY A 131 17.89 9.99 3.49
C GLY A 131 18.71 10.18 2.22
N PHE A 132 18.92 9.12 1.43
CA PHE A 132 19.63 9.20 0.15
C PHE A 132 18.95 10.20 -0.81
N GLU A 133 19.72 11.15 -1.36
CA GLU A 133 19.30 12.09 -2.40
C GLU A 133 20.39 12.18 -3.48
N HIS A 134 20.00 12.26 -4.76
CA HIS A 134 20.93 12.43 -5.88
C HIS A 134 20.52 13.66 -6.70
N SER A 135 21.30 14.75 -6.65
CA SER A 135 20.88 16.06 -7.23
C SER A 135 20.72 16.06 -8.74
N GLY A 136 21.39 15.16 -9.47
CA GLY A 136 21.28 15.02 -10.92
C GLY A 136 20.19 14.05 -11.39
N GLN A 137 19.42 13.47 -10.47
CA GLN A 137 18.48 12.39 -10.77
C GLN A 137 17.07 12.70 -10.28
N GLU A 138 16.07 12.48 -11.13
CA GLU A 138 14.65 12.45 -10.77
C GLU A 138 14.13 11.01 -10.87
N ALA A 139 14.23 10.25 -9.78
CA ALA A 139 13.84 8.84 -9.73
C ALA A 139 12.35 8.66 -9.36
N THR A 140 11.59 8.07 -10.28
CA THR A 140 10.16 7.76 -10.12
C THR A 140 9.94 6.26 -10.04
N PHE A 141 9.16 5.81 -9.06
CA PHE A 141 8.79 4.41 -8.85
C PHE A 141 7.29 4.26 -9.05
N LEU A 142 6.87 3.36 -9.95
CA LEU A 142 5.47 3.19 -10.35
C LEU A 142 5.11 1.71 -10.49
N SER A 143 3.87 1.34 -10.17
CA SER A 143 3.28 0.14 -10.77
C SER A 143 3.05 0.33 -12.27
N TYR A 144 2.86 -0.76 -13.02
CA TYR A 144 2.56 -0.64 -14.45
C TYR A 144 1.26 0.14 -14.71
N ARG A 145 0.23 -0.05 -13.87
CA ARG A 145 -1.01 0.75 -13.93
C ARG A 145 -0.73 2.23 -13.71
N GLU A 146 0.05 2.57 -12.68
CA GLU A 146 0.43 3.97 -12.41
C GLU A 146 1.24 4.56 -13.57
N PHE A 147 2.15 3.79 -14.18
CA PHE A 147 2.88 4.20 -15.37
C PHE A 147 1.94 4.56 -16.53
N ILE A 148 0.92 3.73 -16.81
CA ILE A 148 -0.12 4.05 -17.80
C ILE A 148 -0.83 5.37 -17.46
N GLU A 149 -1.18 5.54 -16.18
CA GLU A 149 -1.84 6.75 -15.68
C GLU A 149 -0.97 8.02 -15.90
N THR A 150 0.37 7.91 -15.92
CA THR A 150 1.24 9.05 -16.26
C THR A 150 1.16 9.48 -17.73
N ILE A 151 0.81 8.57 -18.63
CA ILE A 151 0.58 8.89 -20.06
C ILE A 151 -0.83 9.47 -20.21
N ARG A 152 -1.83 8.76 -19.67
CA ARG A 152 -3.23 9.19 -19.56
C ARG A 152 -4.01 8.22 -18.67
N VAL A 153 -4.67 8.74 -17.65
CA VAL A 153 -5.54 8.01 -16.71
C VAL A 153 -6.68 7.33 -17.50
N PRO A 154 -6.83 5.99 -17.41
CA PRO A 154 -7.92 5.28 -18.06
C PRO A 154 -9.28 5.68 -17.48
N ALA A 155 -10.32 5.68 -18.32
CA ALA A 155 -11.69 5.84 -17.85
C ALA A 155 -12.20 4.52 -17.26
N GLY A 156 -12.86 4.58 -16.10
CA GLY A 156 -13.44 3.39 -15.47
C GLY A 156 -12.48 2.64 -14.55
N GLN A 157 -12.70 1.34 -14.38
CA GLN A 157 -11.91 0.47 -13.48
C GLN A 157 -11.29 -0.70 -14.24
N GLU A 158 -10.18 -1.26 -13.74
CA GLU A 158 -9.59 -2.44 -14.35
C GLU A 158 -10.52 -3.67 -14.23
N ALA A 159 -10.66 -4.43 -15.30
CA ALA A 159 -11.38 -5.69 -15.29
C ALA A 159 -10.61 -6.75 -14.45
N SER A 160 -11.22 -7.21 -13.37
CA SER A 160 -10.68 -8.26 -12.51
C SER A 160 -11.29 -9.62 -12.86
N TRP A 161 -10.67 -10.70 -12.39
CA TRP A 161 -11.25 -12.05 -12.46
C TRP A 161 -12.67 -12.11 -11.86
N LYS A 162 -12.93 -11.37 -10.78
CA LYS A 162 -14.26 -11.28 -10.16
C LYS A 162 -15.28 -10.64 -11.11
N HIS A 163 -14.88 -9.58 -11.83
CA HIS A 163 -15.73 -8.96 -12.85
C HIS A 163 -16.00 -9.94 -14.00
N PHE A 164 -14.94 -10.57 -14.51
CA PHE A 164 -15.03 -11.50 -15.64
C PHE A 164 -15.86 -12.74 -15.32
N SER A 165 -15.60 -13.43 -14.22
CA SER A 165 -16.34 -14.66 -13.83
C SER A 165 -17.85 -14.40 -13.65
N ALA A 166 -18.21 -13.27 -13.02
CA ALA A 166 -19.60 -12.85 -12.88
C ALA A 166 -20.26 -12.53 -14.23
N TRP A 167 -19.52 -11.95 -15.18
CA TRP A 167 -20.00 -11.74 -16.55
C TRP A 167 -20.09 -13.05 -17.35
N PHE A 168 -19.04 -13.86 -17.32
CA PHE A 168 -18.95 -15.12 -18.05
C PHE A 168 -20.08 -16.08 -17.68
N SER A 169 -20.47 -16.15 -16.40
CA SER A 169 -21.61 -16.96 -15.96
C SER A 169 -22.93 -16.64 -16.69
N ARG A 170 -23.12 -15.38 -17.13
CA ARG A 170 -24.30 -14.93 -17.89
C ARG A 170 -24.23 -15.29 -19.36
N VAL A 171 -23.02 -15.36 -19.94
CA VAL A 171 -22.80 -15.70 -21.36
C VAL A 171 -22.41 -17.16 -21.58
N ARG A 172 -22.20 -17.93 -20.51
CA ARG A 172 -21.73 -19.33 -20.52
C ARG A 172 -22.52 -20.23 -21.45
N ASN A 173 -23.83 -20.00 -21.61
CA ASN A 173 -24.66 -20.82 -22.50
C ASN A 173 -24.21 -20.80 -23.96
N ALA A 174 -23.56 -19.72 -24.41
CA ALA A 174 -23.04 -19.58 -25.77
C ALA A 174 -21.60 -20.09 -25.93
N PHE A 175 -20.91 -20.42 -24.83
CA PHE A 175 -19.47 -20.74 -24.79
C PHE A 175 -19.21 -21.88 -23.79
N LYS A 176 -20.04 -22.92 -23.81
CA LYS A 176 -20.05 -23.99 -22.78
C LYS A 176 -18.77 -24.84 -22.79
N GLU A 177 -18.11 -24.89 -23.93
CA GLU A 177 -16.88 -25.62 -24.21
C GLU A 177 -15.63 -24.92 -23.67
N LEU A 178 -15.71 -23.61 -23.36
CA LEU A 178 -14.56 -22.85 -22.88
C LEU A 178 -14.50 -22.88 -21.35
N ASP A 179 -13.32 -23.21 -20.82
CA ASP A 179 -13.03 -22.97 -19.41
C ASP A 179 -12.87 -21.46 -19.17
N PRO A 180 -13.60 -20.87 -18.20
CA PRO A 180 -13.60 -19.42 -18.00
C PRO A 180 -12.24 -18.87 -17.58
N HIS A 181 -11.47 -19.61 -16.78
CA HIS A 181 -10.18 -19.14 -16.28
C HIS A 181 -9.15 -19.16 -17.41
N GLN A 182 -9.08 -20.27 -18.14
CA GLN A 182 -8.24 -20.38 -19.33
C GLN A 182 -8.61 -19.34 -20.40
N ALA A 183 -9.90 -19.10 -20.62
CA ALA A 183 -10.37 -18.09 -21.57
C ALA A 183 -9.92 -16.67 -21.18
N PHE A 184 -10.06 -16.30 -19.91
CA PHE A 184 -9.61 -14.99 -19.41
C PHE A 184 -8.11 -14.79 -19.58
N GLU A 185 -7.33 -15.81 -19.18
CA GLU A 185 -5.86 -15.76 -19.30
C GLU A 185 -5.40 -15.76 -20.75
N GLU A 186 -6.02 -16.52 -21.66
CA GLU A 186 -5.65 -16.53 -23.08
C GLU A 186 -5.96 -15.18 -23.77
N ILE A 187 -7.10 -14.54 -23.43
CA ILE A 187 -7.44 -13.20 -23.94
C ILE A 187 -6.33 -12.19 -23.56
N ARG A 188 -5.88 -12.21 -22.30
CA ARG A 188 -4.87 -11.27 -21.79
C ARG A 188 -3.43 -11.69 -22.12
N GLY A 189 -3.15 -12.97 -22.22
CA GLY A 189 -1.81 -13.53 -22.38
C GLY A 189 -1.41 -13.76 -23.84
N VAL A 190 -2.38 -13.89 -24.75
CA VAL A 190 -2.14 -14.21 -26.16
C VAL A 190 -2.78 -13.19 -27.09
N ILE A 191 -4.12 -13.07 -27.07
CA ILE A 191 -4.86 -12.29 -28.06
C ILE A 191 -4.46 -10.81 -28.02
N THR A 192 -4.32 -10.25 -26.82
CA THR A 192 -4.01 -8.82 -26.60
C THR A 192 -2.54 -8.54 -26.28
N ALA A 193 -1.73 -9.56 -26.04
CA ALA A 193 -0.39 -9.41 -25.45
C ALA A 193 0.72 -8.99 -26.45
N GLY A 194 0.51 -9.22 -27.74
CA GLY A 194 1.55 -9.02 -28.77
C GLY A 194 1.97 -7.56 -28.94
N ALA A 195 3.27 -7.29 -29.11
CA ALA A 195 3.78 -5.93 -29.29
C ALA A 195 3.35 -5.27 -30.62
N SER A 196 3.00 -6.07 -31.64
CA SER A 196 2.62 -5.60 -32.98
C SER A 196 1.14 -5.25 -33.13
N GLY A 197 0.32 -5.51 -32.11
CA GLY A 197 -1.12 -5.28 -32.13
C GLY A 197 -1.90 -6.42 -31.48
N VAL A 198 -3.20 -6.18 -31.30
CA VAL A 198 -4.18 -7.24 -30.96
C VAL A 198 -4.29 -8.18 -32.16
N LEU A 199 -4.27 -9.49 -31.92
CA LEU A 199 -4.40 -10.48 -32.99
C LEU A 199 -5.76 -10.35 -33.69
N SER A 200 -5.77 -10.48 -35.01
CA SER A 200 -7.03 -10.67 -35.76
C SER A 200 -7.55 -12.10 -35.57
N ALA A 201 -8.82 -12.33 -35.92
CA ALA A 201 -9.41 -13.68 -35.89
C ALA A 201 -8.57 -14.67 -36.71
N GLU A 202 -8.17 -14.28 -37.93
CA GLU A 202 -7.38 -15.13 -38.82
C GLU A 202 -5.99 -15.42 -38.25
N ALA A 203 -5.32 -14.41 -37.70
CA ALA A 203 -4.00 -14.56 -37.11
C ALA A 203 -4.03 -15.44 -35.86
N TYR A 204 -5.08 -15.30 -35.03
CA TYR A 204 -5.26 -16.13 -33.84
C TYR A 204 -5.56 -17.59 -34.19
N GLU A 205 -6.42 -17.84 -35.17
CA GLU A 205 -6.74 -19.19 -35.63
C GLU A 205 -5.49 -19.93 -36.18
N GLN A 206 -4.59 -19.20 -36.86
CA GLN A 206 -3.34 -19.72 -37.44
C GLN A 206 -2.24 -20.01 -36.42
N LEU A 207 -2.41 -19.62 -35.15
CA LEU A 207 -1.35 -19.80 -34.15
C LEU A 207 -0.89 -21.25 -34.03
N GLY A 208 0.42 -21.43 -33.88
CA GLY A 208 1.00 -22.73 -33.64
C GLY A 208 0.55 -23.33 -32.31
N ILE A 209 0.78 -24.63 -32.17
CA ILE A 209 0.45 -25.39 -30.96
C ILE A 209 1.16 -24.85 -29.69
N ARG A 210 2.29 -24.17 -29.83
CA ARG A 210 3.07 -23.59 -28.71
C ARG A 210 2.69 -22.15 -28.36
N GLN A 211 1.70 -21.58 -29.04
CA GLN A 211 1.33 -20.17 -28.91
C GLN A 211 -0.09 -19.99 -28.35
N SER A 212 -0.84 -21.07 -28.19
CA SER A 212 -2.20 -21.06 -27.67
C SER A 212 -2.53 -22.42 -27.03
N ILE A 213 -3.17 -22.40 -25.86
CA ILE A 213 -3.61 -23.62 -25.16
C ILE A 213 -4.84 -24.26 -25.83
N PHE A 214 -5.60 -23.47 -26.61
CA PHE A 214 -6.82 -23.91 -27.29
C PHE A 214 -6.53 -24.56 -28.64
N THR A 215 -7.39 -25.50 -29.04
CA THR A 215 -7.38 -26.12 -30.37
C THR A 215 -7.98 -25.21 -31.43
N GLY A 216 -7.75 -25.50 -32.73
CA GLY A 216 -8.21 -24.64 -33.82
C GLY A 216 -9.72 -24.35 -33.82
N GLY A 217 -10.56 -25.32 -33.46
CA GLY A 217 -12.01 -25.13 -33.35
C GLY A 217 -12.41 -24.25 -32.17
N GLU A 218 -11.77 -24.44 -31.01
CA GLU A 218 -12.02 -23.66 -29.79
C GLU A 218 -11.57 -22.21 -29.94
N ARG A 219 -10.48 -21.95 -30.70
CA ARG A 219 -9.96 -20.59 -30.94
C ARG A 219 -10.98 -19.69 -31.60
N LYS A 220 -11.75 -20.21 -32.56
CA LYS A 220 -12.82 -19.44 -33.21
C LYS A 220 -13.90 -19.01 -32.22
N SER A 221 -14.31 -19.94 -31.34
CA SER A 221 -15.27 -19.64 -30.28
C SER A 221 -14.72 -18.64 -29.26
N LEU A 222 -13.46 -18.80 -28.85
CA LEU A 222 -12.81 -17.88 -27.93
C LEU A 222 -12.65 -16.47 -28.52
N TYR A 223 -12.35 -16.36 -29.81
CA TYR A 223 -12.28 -15.05 -30.45
C TYR A 223 -13.67 -14.36 -30.49
N ALA A 224 -14.74 -15.12 -30.71
CA ALA A 224 -16.11 -14.60 -30.60
C ALA A 224 -16.45 -14.16 -29.15
N LEU A 225 -15.94 -14.86 -28.13
CA LEU A 225 -16.03 -14.42 -26.74
C LEU A 225 -15.24 -13.12 -26.51
N PHE A 226 -14.05 -12.99 -27.11
CA PHE A 226 -13.20 -11.81 -26.99
C PHE A 226 -13.87 -10.54 -27.52
N GLU A 227 -14.59 -10.61 -28.65
CA GLU A 227 -15.34 -9.44 -29.15
C GLU A 227 -16.45 -9.03 -28.18
N LYS A 228 -17.21 -10.00 -27.64
CA LYS A 228 -18.21 -9.71 -26.59
C LYS A 228 -17.58 -9.17 -25.31
N TYR A 229 -16.37 -9.62 -24.97
CA TYR A 229 -15.60 -9.11 -23.84
C TYR A 229 -15.27 -7.62 -24.03
N ARG A 230 -14.87 -7.18 -25.24
CA ARG A 230 -14.62 -5.76 -25.53
C ARG A 230 -15.87 -4.90 -25.40
N GLU A 231 -17.01 -5.38 -25.89
CA GLU A 231 -18.30 -4.70 -25.75
C GLU A 231 -18.72 -4.58 -24.27
N TRP A 232 -18.52 -5.65 -23.50
CA TRP A 232 -18.79 -5.68 -22.07
C TRP A 232 -17.93 -4.67 -21.30
N LEU A 233 -16.62 -4.60 -21.59
CA LEU A 233 -15.73 -3.62 -20.99
C LEU A 233 -16.24 -2.19 -21.20
N ALA A 234 -16.60 -1.84 -22.43
CA ALA A 234 -17.11 -0.50 -22.74
C ALA A 234 -18.43 -0.19 -22.02
N THR A 235 -19.35 -1.16 -21.96
CA THR A 235 -20.68 -1.00 -21.36
C THR A 235 -20.60 -0.81 -19.84
N GLU A 236 -19.76 -1.59 -19.16
CA GLU A 236 -19.60 -1.54 -17.70
C GLU A 236 -18.58 -0.50 -17.23
N ARG A 237 -18.00 0.28 -18.15
CA ARG A 237 -16.88 1.22 -17.86
C ARG A 237 -15.71 0.51 -17.17
N LEU A 238 -15.31 -0.61 -17.75
CA LEU A 238 -14.12 -1.36 -17.38
C LEU A 238 -13.06 -1.25 -18.48
N TYR A 239 -11.80 -1.51 -18.13
CA TYR A 239 -10.71 -1.57 -19.10
C TYR A 239 -9.81 -2.79 -18.87
N ASP A 240 -9.14 -3.22 -19.94
CA ASP A 240 -8.04 -4.18 -19.89
C ASP A 240 -6.70 -3.46 -20.14
N LEU A 241 -5.68 -3.79 -19.36
CA LEU A 241 -4.39 -3.11 -19.41
C LEU A 241 -3.66 -3.27 -20.75
N ASN A 242 -3.78 -4.40 -21.45
CA ASN A 242 -3.14 -4.57 -22.75
C ASN A 242 -3.85 -3.76 -23.83
N LEU A 243 -5.18 -3.77 -23.83
CA LEU A 243 -5.97 -2.95 -24.76
C LEU A 243 -5.66 -1.46 -24.57
N ILE A 244 -5.55 -1.00 -23.31
CA ILE A 244 -5.10 0.36 -23.01
C ILE A 244 -3.65 0.57 -23.43
N ALA A 245 -2.74 -0.39 -23.22
CA ALA A 245 -1.35 -0.25 -23.63
C ALA A 245 -1.23 -0.03 -25.16
N HIS A 246 -2.01 -0.78 -25.96
CA HIS A 246 -2.12 -0.56 -27.41
C HIS A 246 -2.59 0.85 -27.76
N GLU A 247 -3.64 1.34 -27.09
CA GLU A 247 -4.12 2.73 -27.29
C GLU A 247 -3.03 3.76 -26.93
N ARG A 248 -2.26 3.51 -25.87
CA ARG A 248 -1.22 4.42 -25.36
C ARG A 248 0.05 4.42 -26.21
N MET A 249 0.28 3.40 -27.06
CA MET A 249 1.44 3.36 -27.95
C MET A 249 1.51 4.58 -28.89
N ALA A 250 0.37 5.14 -29.30
CA ALA A 250 0.33 6.34 -30.15
C ALA A 250 0.63 7.64 -29.39
N MET A 251 0.46 7.64 -28.06
CA MET A 251 0.63 8.81 -27.19
C MET A 251 1.98 8.81 -26.45
N ALA A 252 2.64 7.66 -26.37
CA ALA A 252 3.92 7.50 -25.69
C ALA A 252 5.04 8.23 -26.45
N ALA A 253 5.79 9.06 -25.73
CA ALA A 253 6.96 9.78 -26.21
C ALA A 253 8.18 9.49 -25.32
N PRO A 254 9.41 9.59 -25.86
CA PRO A 254 10.62 9.47 -25.06
C PRO A 254 10.67 10.50 -23.93
N ARG A 255 10.90 10.03 -22.70
CA ARG A 255 10.90 10.83 -21.46
C ARG A 255 12.00 10.43 -20.48
N TYR A 256 12.24 9.14 -20.28
CA TYR A 256 13.17 8.68 -19.24
C TYR A 256 14.57 8.48 -19.82
N ASP A 257 15.58 8.94 -19.11
CA ASP A 257 17.00 8.76 -19.41
C ASP A 257 17.49 7.36 -19.04
N PHE A 258 16.82 6.71 -18.07
CA PHE A 258 17.09 5.34 -17.65
C PHE A 258 15.82 4.64 -17.16
N ILE A 259 15.65 3.35 -17.49
CA ILE A 259 14.48 2.56 -17.07
C ILE A 259 14.91 1.25 -16.40
N VAL A 260 14.30 0.95 -15.26
CA VAL A 260 14.31 -0.37 -14.63
C VAL A 260 12.92 -0.98 -14.75
N ILE A 261 12.85 -2.21 -15.24
CA ILE A 261 11.63 -3.02 -15.19
C ILE A 261 11.91 -4.26 -14.35
N ASP A 262 11.22 -4.39 -13.22
CA ASP A 262 11.32 -5.53 -12.31
C ASP A 262 10.10 -6.46 -12.47
N GLU A 263 10.33 -7.74 -12.20
CA GLU A 263 9.38 -8.83 -12.47
C GLU A 263 8.87 -8.86 -13.93
N VAL A 264 9.79 -8.78 -14.89
CA VAL A 264 9.45 -8.70 -16.33
C VAL A 264 8.63 -9.88 -16.84
N GLN A 265 8.70 -11.03 -16.15
CA GLN A 265 7.90 -12.20 -16.48
C GLN A 265 6.40 -12.01 -16.23
N ASP A 266 6.01 -10.97 -15.48
CA ASP A 266 4.60 -10.64 -15.18
C ASP A 266 4.00 -9.64 -16.18
N LEU A 267 4.83 -9.09 -17.06
CA LEU A 267 4.42 -8.12 -18.06
C LEU A 267 4.32 -8.78 -19.45
N THR A 268 3.33 -8.35 -20.23
CA THR A 268 3.18 -8.80 -21.62
C THR A 268 4.12 -8.06 -22.57
N ALA A 269 4.28 -8.55 -23.80
CA ALA A 269 5.16 -7.93 -24.79
C ALA A 269 4.73 -6.48 -25.14
N ILE A 270 3.44 -6.21 -25.28
CA ILE A 270 2.92 -4.84 -25.48
C ILE A 270 3.23 -3.93 -24.29
N GLN A 271 3.11 -4.44 -23.07
CA GLN A 271 3.37 -3.67 -21.86
C GLN A 271 4.85 -3.29 -21.75
N LEU A 272 5.75 -4.25 -21.96
CA LEU A 272 7.19 -4.01 -22.03
C LEU A 272 7.54 -3.02 -23.14
N SER A 273 6.96 -3.20 -24.33
CA SER A 273 7.20 -2.32 -25.48
C SER A 273 6.79 -0.88 -25.21
N LEU A 274 5.64 -0.67 -24.55
CA LEU A 274 5.17 0.66 -24.19
C LEU A 274 6.11 1.36 -23.20
N VAL A 275 6.57 0.65 -22.16
CA VAL A 275 7.53 1.21 -21.19
C VAL A 275 8.83 1.58 -21.91
N LEU A 276 9.39 0.66 -22.70
CA LEU A 276 10.64 0.88 -23.43
C LEU A 276 10.54 2.00 -24.47
N LYS A 277 9.36 2.22 -25.06
CA LYS A 277 9.11 3.34 -25.99
C LYS A 277 9.27 4.72 -25.33
N THR A 278 9.17 4.79 -23.99
CA THR A 278 9.40 6.04 -23.23
C THR A 278 10.87 6.30 -22.91
N LEU A 279 11.80 5.45 -23.36
CA LEU A 279 13.23 5.64 -23.15
C LEU A 279 13.82 6.64 -24.16
N LYS A 280 14.55 7.66 -23.68
CA LYS A 280 15.26 8.66 -24.50
C LYS A 280 16.41 8.03 -25.29
N LYS A 281 17.16 7.11 -24.67
CA LYS A 281 18.38 6.51 -25.24
C LYS A 281 18.25 4.98 -25.28
N PRO A 282 18.24 4.34 -26.46
CA PRO A 282 18.20 2.89 -26.56
C PRO A 282 19.30 2.21 -25.72
N GLY A 283 18.94 1.14 -25.00
CA GLY A 283 19.87 0.37 -24.17
C GLY A 283 20.17 0.92 -22.78
N HIS A 284 19.60 2.06 -22.40
CA HIS A 284 19.70 2.59 -21.04
C HIS A 284 18.65 1.96 -20.12
N PHE A 285 18.71 0.65 -19.95
CA PHE A 285 17.74 -0.07 -19.12
C PHE A 285 18.32 -1.27 -18.35
N ILE A 286 17.57 -1.70 -17.33
CA ILE A 286 17.74 -2.97 -16.62
C ILE A 286 16.40 -3.71 -16.62
N LEU A 287 16.41 -4.96 -17.06
CA LEU A 287 15.27 -5.87 -17.00
C LEU A 287 15.56 -6.98 -15.99
N CYS A 288 14.69 -7.19 -15.00
CA CYS A 288 14.86 -8.22 -13.97
C CYS A 288 13.67 -9.17 -13.93
N GLY A 289 13.91 -10.48 -13.77
CA GLY A 289 12.81 -11.42 -13.61
C GLY A 289 13.19 -12.88 -13.33
N ASP A 290 12.17 -13.72 -13.16
CA ASP A 290 12.27 -15.17 -12.95
C ASP A 290 11.15 -15.93 -13.68
N SER A 291 11.49 -16.61 -14.78
CA SER A 291 10.53 -17.40 -15.55
C SER A 291 9.92 -18.59 -14.80
N ASN A 292 10.54 -19.06 -13.72
CA ASN A 292 9.98 -20.14 -12.91
C ASN A 292 8.86 -19.67 -11.96
N GLN A 293 8.66 -18.35 -11.81
CA GLN A 293 7.57 -17.75 -11.03
C GLN A 293 6.33 -17.37 -11.85
N ILE A 294 6.26 -17.83 -13.10
CA ILE A 294 5.10 -17.65 -13.96
C ILE A 294 4.03 -18.68 -13.57
N VAL A 295 2.97 -18.20 -12.92
CA VAL A 295 1.81 -19.02 -12.50
C VAL A 295 0.61 -18.90 -13.44
N HIS A 296 0.67 -17.99 -14.42
CA HIS A 296 -0.36 -17.79 -15.43
C HIS A 296 0.18 -18.10 -16.83
N PRO A 297 -0.64 -18.66 -17.74
CA PRO A 297 -0.23 -18.90 -19.12
C PRO A 297 -0.16 -17.57 -19.90
N ASN A 298 0.90 -16.79 -19.67
CA ASN A 298 1.19 -15.55 -20.42
C ASN A 298 2.21 -15.77 -21.56
N PHE A 299 2.54 -17.04 -21.86
CA PHE A 299 3.53 -17.47 -22.87
C PHE A 299 4.86 -16.72 -22.82
N PHE A 300 5.22 -16.13 -21.68
CA PHE A 300 6.46 -15.39 -21.53
C PHE A 300 7.66 -16.29 -21.82
N SER A 301 8.61 -15.72 -22.57
CA SER A 301 9.90 -16.33 -22.89
C SER A 301 10.95 -15.24 -22.98
N TRP A 302 12.18 -15.56 -22.58
CA TRP A 302 13.30 -14.61 -22.71
C TRP A 302 13.64 -14.37 -24.19
N GLY A 303 13.35 -15.34 -25.06
CA GLY A 303 13.41 -15.17 -26.51
C GLY A 303 12.51 -14.04 -27.02
N GLN A 304 11.26 -13.94 -26.54
CA GLN A 304 10.37 -12.82 -26.89
C GLN A 304 10.83 -11.48 -26.32
N VAL A 305 11.40 -11.46 -25.12
CA VAL A 305 11.98 -10.22 -24.56
C VAL A 305 13.14 -9.74 -25.44
N LYS A 306 14.03 -10.64 -25.84
CA LYS A 306 15.15 -10.33 -26.76
C LYS A 306 14.67 -9.85 -28.12
N SER A 307 13.56 -10.39 -28.64
CA SER A 307 13.04 -10.03 -29.95
C SER A 307 12.55 -8.59 -30.04
N LEU A 308 12.19 -7.96 -28.91
CA LEU A 308 11.86 -6.54 -28.83
C LEU A 308 13.00 -5.63 -29.30
N PHE A 309 14.22 -6.15 -29.38
CA PHE A 309 15.43 -5.39 -29.65
C PHE A 309 16.15 -5.77 -30.94
N TRP A 310 15.67 -6.77 -31.70
CA TRP A 310 16.33 -7.23 -32.93
C TRP A 310 16.41 -6.18 -34.03
N SER A 311 15.58 -5.14 -33.98
CA SER A 311 15.64 -4.01 -34.90
C SER A 311 16.91 -3.16 -34.75
N ASP A 312 17.64 -3.27 -33.63
CA ASP A 312 18.93 -2.62 -33.40
C ASP A 312 20.04 -3.68 -33.20
N PRO A 313 20.87 -3.96 -34.22
CA PRO A 313 21.94 -4.96 -34.16
C PRO A 313 22.96 -4.69 -33.05
N LYS A 314 23.30 -3.41 -32.78
CA LYS A 314 24.26 -3.05 -31.73
C LYS A 314 23.70 -3.29 -30.34
N LEU A 315 22.39 -3.11 -30.20
CA LEU A 315 21.70 -3.37 -28.96
C LEU A 315 21.51 -4.88 -28.73
N ALA A 316 21.15 -5.62 -29.77
CA ALA A 316 21.00 -7.08 -29.75
C ALA A 316 22.31 -7.79 -29.31
N ASP A 317 23.46 -7.35 -29.82
CA ASP A 317 24.77 -7.92 -29.46
C ASP A 317 25.15 -7.72 -27.98
N ARG A 318 24.59 -6.69 -27.32
CA ARG A 318 24.92 -6.34 -25.93
C ARG A 318 23.99 -6.98 -24.90
N GLN A 319 22.96 -7.72 -25.32
CA GLN A 319 21.94 -8.30 -24.45
C GLN A 319 22.27 -9.71 -23.97
N LYS A 320 23.40 -9.84 -23.28
CA LYS A 320 23.71 -11.08 -22.58
C LYS A 320 22.79 -11.20 -21.36
N LEU A 321 22.09 -12.33 -21.25
CA LEU A 321 21.36 -12.70 -20.04
C LEU A 321 22.36 -13.07 -18.95
N ASN A 322 22.19 -12.46 -17.78
CA ASN A 322 23.04 -12.73 -16.63
C ASN A 322 22.20 -13.43 -15.55
N ILE A 323 22.65 -14.61 -15.14
CA ILE A 323 21.90 -15.48 -14.24
C ILE A 323 22.52 -15.40 -12.84
N LEU A 324 21.70 -15.10 -11.84
CA LEU A 324 22.03 -15.18 -10.42
C LEU A 324 21.47 -16.49 -9.85
N THR A 325 22.35 -17.42 -9.49
CA THR A 325 21.98 -18.74 -8.95
C THR A 325 21.90 -18.76 -7.42
N ALA A 326 22.62 -17.87 -6.74
CA ALA A 326 22.59 -17.77 -5.28
C ALA A 326 21.19 -17.43 -4.75
N ASN A 327 20.78 -18.09 -3.67
CA ASN A 327 19.54 -17.82 -2.94
C ASN A 327 19.85 -17.55 -1.47
N PHE A 328 19.59 -16.31 -1.07
CA PHE A 328 19.88 -15.80 0.27
C PHE A 328 18.67 -15.91 1.22
N ARG A 329 17.56 -16.51 0.76
CA ARG A 329 16.26 -16.48 1.42
C ARG A 329 15.82 -17.84 1.94
N ASN A 330 15.79 -18.85 1.09
CA ASN A 330 15.21 -20.15 1.40
C ASN A 330 16.24 -21.04 2.11
N GLY A 331 15.77 -21.83 3.09
CA GLY A 331 16.59 -22.85 3.74
C GLY A 331 17.11 -23.92 2.76
N THR A 332 18.18 -24.60 3.16
CA THR A 332 18.89 -25.58 2.31
C THR A 332 17.98 -26.69 1.81
N GLU A 333 17.12 -27.25 2.67
CA GLU A 333 16.24 -28.36 2.28
C GLU A 333 15.10 -27.93 1.35
N THR A 334 14.53 -26.74 1.56
CA THR A 334 13.53 -26.15 0.64
C THR A 334 14.15 -25.90 -0.74
N THR A 335 15.36 -25.35 -0.78
CA THR A 335 16.10 -25.11 -2.03
C THR A 335 16.42 -26.43 -2.75
N ARG A 336 16.83 -27.46 -2.01
CA ARG A 336 17.05 -28.81 -2.55
C ARG A 336 15.78 -29.37 -3.21
N LEU A 337 14.64 -29.26 -2.53
CA LEU A 337 13.36 -29.72 -3.07
C LEU A 337 12.98 -28.97 -4.36
N ALA A 338 13.11 -27.64 -4.35
CA ALA A 338 12.82 -26.80 -5.52
C ALA A 338 13.71 -27.19 -6.72
N ASN A 339 15.02 -27.39 -6.49
CA ASN A 339 15.94 -27.85 -7.52
C ASN A 339 15.57 -29.24 -8.08
N ARG A 340 15.16 -30.19 -7.22
CA ARG A 340 14.70 -31.52 -7.69
C ARG A 340 13.47 -31.41 -8.57
N LEU A 341 12.51 -30.54 -8.23
CA LEU A 341 11.36 -30.28 -9.07
C LEU A 341 11.75 -29.70 -10.43
N LEU A 342 12.72 -28.78 -10.47
CA LEU A 342 13.26 -28.23 -11.73
C LEU A 342 13.99 -29.30 -12.57
N LYS A 343 14.78 -30.17 -11.94
CA LYS A 343 15.42 -31.33 -12.62
C LYS A 343 14.39 -32.27 -13.23
N LEU A 344 13.33 -32.58 -12.48
CA LEU A 344 12.22 -33.41 -12.95
C LEU A 344 11.52 -32.78 -14.17
N LYS A 345 11.18 -31.48 -14.08
CA LYS A 345 10.62 -30.70 -15.19
C LYS A 345 11.48 -30.82 -16.45
N GLN A 346 12.79 -30.64 -16.28
CA GLN A 346 13.75 -30.68 -17.38
C GLN A 346 13.86 -32.07 -18.01
N LEU A 347 13.90 -33.14 -17.21
CA LEU A 347 13.99 -34.50 -17.72
C LEU A 347 12.72 -34.91 -18.48
N ARG A 348 11.54 -34.51 -17.98
CA ARG A 348 10.24 -34.86 -18.59
C ARG A 348 9.98 -34.11 -19.90
N PHE A 349 10.23 -32.80 -19.90
CA PHE A 349 9.73 -31.91 -20.93
C PHE A 349 10.83 -31.25 -21.77
N GLY A 350 12.09 -31.32 -21.33
CA GLY A 350 13.17 -30.51 -21.87
C GLY A 350 12.96 -29.02 -21.59
N SER A 351 13.75 -28.20 -22.27
CA SER A 351 13.71 -26.75 -22.13
C SER A 351 13.02 -26.08 -23.31
N ILE A 352 12.18 -25.08 -23.02
CA ILE A 352 11.67 -24.15 -24.05
C ILE A 352 12.77 -23.15 -24.42
N ASP A 353 13.35 -22.49 -23.40
CA ASP A 353 14.46 -21.54 -23.52
C ASP A 353 15.67 -22.06 -22.74
N ARG A 354 16.89 -21.81 -23.23
CA ARG A 354 18.13 -22.23 -22.56
C ARG A 354 18.29 -21.51 -21.22
N GLU A 355 17.76 -20.31 -21.13
CA GLU A 355 18.04 -19.35 -20.06
C GLU A 355 17.08 -19.44 -18.87
N SER A 356 16.06 -20.29 -18.97
CA SER A 356 15.15 -20.63 -17.87
C SER A 356 15.62 -21.84 -17.05
N ASN A 357 16.73 -22.48 -17.44
CA ASN A 357 17.24 -23.70 -16.81
C ASN A 357 18.52 -23.41 -16.02
N TYR A 358 18.32 -22.94 -14.80
CA TYR A 358 19.38 -22.84 -13.82
C TYR A 358 18.91 -23.48 -12.51
N LEU A 359 19.85 -24.04 -11.77
CA LEU A 359 19.63 -24.49 -10.40
C LEU A 359 19.99 -23.36 -9.44
N VAL A 360 19.45 -23.47 -8.24
CA VAL A 360 19.56 -22.45 -7.21
C VAL A 360 20.52 -22.93 -6.12
N ASP A 361 21.50 -22.10 -5.76
CA ASP A 361 22.49 -22.42 -4.73
C ASP A 361 22.04 -21.82 -3.40
N PRO A 362 21.74 -22.63 -2.37
CA PRO A 362 21.37 -22.09 -1.07
C PRO A 362 22.58 -21.41 -0.45
N VAL A 363 22.41 -20.14 -0.07
CA VAL A 363 23.41 -19.37 0.63
C VAL A 363 22.87 -19.15 2.04
N GLY A 364 23.37 -19.90 3.03
CA GLY A 364 22.96 -19.76 4.44
C GLY A 364 23.22 -21.02 5.28
N ASP A 365 23.33 -20.83 6.60
CA ASP A 365 23.50 -21.93 7.55
C ASP A 365 22.16 -22.53 8.03
N ASP A 366 21.03 -21.88 7.70
CA ASP A 366 19.71 -22.39 8.06
C ASP A 366 19.32 -23.54 7.12
N SER A 367 19.34 -24.76 7.65
CA SER A 367 18.95 -25.95 6.87
C SER A 367 17.45 -25.95 6.57
N GLY A 368 16.64 -25.40 7.47
CA GLY A 368 15.18 -25.60 7.47
C GLY A 368 14.78 -27.08 7.58
N GLN A 369 13.50 -27.37 7.36
CA GLN A 369 13.01 -28.74 7.20
C GLN A 369 11.90 -28.83 6.15
N VAL A 370 11.85 -29.96 5.44
CA VAL A 370 10.75 -30.34 4.55
C VAL A 370 10.13 -31.63 5.06
N THR A 371 8.81 -31.65 5.27
CA THR A 371 8.13 -32.81 5.87
C THR A 371 6.85 -33.17 5.12
N LEU A 372 6.78 -34.40 4.59
CA LEU A 372 5.57 -34.98 4.01
C LEU A 372 4.76 -35.73 5.09
N MET A 373 3.46 -35.45 5.17
CA MET A 373 2.56 -36.02 6.18
C MET A 373 1.25 -36.48 5.53
N LYS A 374 0.69 -37.57 6.06
CA LYS A 374 -0.61 -38.07 5.66
C LYS A 374 -1.72 -37.17 6.21
N ASN A 375 -2.63 -36.75 5.33
CA ASN A 375 -3.85 -36.04 5.72
C ASN A 375 -4.72 -36.95 6.59
N SER A 376 -4.63 -36.76 7.90
CA SER A 376 -5.39 -37.48 8.91
C SER A 376 -5.82 -36.51 9.98
N ASP A 377 -6.94 -36.79 10.64
CA ASP A 377 -7.50 -35.89 11.65
C ASP A 377 -6.51 -35.57 12.77
N ALA A 378 -5.63 -36.51 13.13
CA ALA A 378 -4.60 -36.29 14.13
C ALA A 378 -3.56 -35.25 13.68
N VAL A 379 -3.05 -35.39 12.45
CA VAL A 379 -2.08 -34.45 11.86
C VAL A 379 -2.70 -33.06 11.70
N ILE A 380 -3.92 -32.99 11.15
CA ILE A 380 -4.63 -31.70 10.97
C ILE A 380 -4.87 -31.02 12.31
N ARG A 381 -5.37 -31.77 13.32
CA ARG A 381 -5.59 -31.22 14.67
C ARG A 381 -4.30 -30.69 15.29
N GLU A 382 -3.20 -31.42 15.14
CA GLU A 382 -1.91 -31.00 15.69
C GLU A 382 -1.36 -29.75 15.00
N ILE A 383 -1.31 -29.74 13.67
CA ILE A 383 -0.78 -28.60 12.90
C ILE A 383 -1.67 -27.38 13.11
N ASN A 384 -2.98 -27.49 12.89
CA ASN A 384 -3.90 -26.38 13.10
C ASN A 384 -3.85 -25.88 14.57
N GLY A 385 -3.74 -26.79 15.54
CA GLY A 385 -3.60 -26.44 16.94
C GLY A 385 -2.38 -25.56 17.24
N LYS A 386 -1.24 -25.89 16.62
CA LYS A 386 0.05 -25.22 16.84
C LYS A 386 0.26 -23.96 15.98
N THR A 387 -0.47 -23.80 14.87
CA THR A 387 -0.18 -22.75 13.87
C THR A 387 -1.29 -21.71 13.70
N LYS A 388 -2.55 -22.00 14.08
CA LYS A 388 -3.71 -21.11 13.81
C LYS A 388 -3.61 -19.68 14.34
N HIS A 389 -2.74 -19.43 15.31
CA HIS A 389 -2.54 -18.12 15.93
C HIS A 389 -1.17 -17.50 15.61
N SER A 390 -0.45 -18.02 14.61
CA SER A 390 0.86 -17.50 14.18
C SER A 390 0.75 -16.76 12.85
N THR A 391 1.36 -15.58 12.78
CA THR A 391 1.57 -14.83 11.52
C THR A 391 2.73 -15.38 10.71
N ARG A 392 3.53 -16.31 11.27
CA ARG A 392 4.68 -16.93 10.61
C ARG A 392 4.34 -18.20 9.84
N PHE A 393 3.08 -18.61 9.87
CA PHE A 393 2.55 -19.77 9.15
C PHE A 393 1.48 -19.33 8.16
N ALA A 394 1.61 -19.79 6.91
CA ALA A 394 0.54 -19.69 5.93
C ALA A 394 0.22 -21.05 5.32
N VAL A 395 -1.05 -21.23 4.98
CA VAL A 395 -1.55 -22.42 4.28
C VAL A 395 -1.75 -22.05 2.82
N LEU A 396 -1.22 -22.89 1.93
CA LEU A 396 -1.34 -22.74 0.49
C LEU A 396 -2.18 -23.88 -0.09
N VAL A 397 -3.05 -23.53 -1.03
CA VAL A 397 -3.79 -24.44 -1.91
C VAL A 397 -3.54 -24.09 -3.38
N MET A 398 -3.82 -25.00 -4.31
CA MET A 398 -3.50 -24.81 -5.71
C MET A 398 -4.35 -23.68 -6.29
N ARG A 399 -5.67 -23.74 -6.06
CA ARG A 399 -6.66 -22.81 -6.63
C ARG A 399 -7.61 -22.23 -5.58
N ASP A 400 -8.29 -21.15 -5.93
CA ASP A 400 -9.20 -20.46 -5.01
C ASP A 400 -10.37 -21.33 -4.54
N GLU A 401 -10.86 -22.24 -5.38
CA GLU A 401 -11.99 -23.13 -5.06
C GLU A 401 -11.65 -24.11 -3.92
N GLU A 402 -10.38 -24.49 -3.80
CA GLU A 402 -9.88 -25.42 -2.78
C GLU A 402 -9.78 -24.77 -1.38
N LYS A 403 -9.82 -23.43 -1.30
CA LYS A 403 -9.81 -22.71 -0.01
C LYS A 403 -10.99 -23.13 0.89
N ALA A 404 -12.13 -23.49 0.30
CA ALA A 404 -13.30 -23.92 1.07
C ALA A 404 -13.04 -25.21 1.86
N GLU A 405 -12.32 -26.16 1.27
CA GLU A 405 -11.95 -27.42 1.93
C GLU A 405 -10.85 -27.19 2.96
N ALA A 406 -9.82 -26.42 2.60
CA ALA A 406 -8.74 -26.06 3.54
C ALA A 406 -9.26 -25.32 4.78
N ARG A 407 -10.32 -24.52 4.68
CA ARG A 407 -10.98 -23.85 5.82
C ARG A 407 -11.66 -24.81 6.81
N LYS A 408 -12.02 -26.02 6.37
CA LYS A 408 -12.53 -27.06 7.27
C LYS A 408 -11.40 -27.64 8.13
N ALA A 409 -10.19 -27.72 7.57
CA ALA A 409 -9.01 -28.26 8.23
C ALA A 409 -8.25 -27.21 9.07
N PHE A 410 -8.13 -25.98 8.57
CA PHE A 410 -7.33 -24.92 9.17
C PHE A 410 -8.17 -23.69 9.50
N SER A 411 -7.99 -23.19 10.73
CA SER A 411 -8.71 -22.02 11.25
C SER A 411 -7.90 -20.72 11.14
N THR A 412 -6.74 -20.75 10.46
CA THR A 412 -5.93 -19.56 10.21
C THR A 412 -6.57 -18.68 9.12
N PRO A 413 -6.51 -17.34 9.26
CA PRO A 413 -6.91 -16.43 8.18
C PRO A 413 -5.84 -16.36 7.07
N LEU A 414 -4.61 -16.83 7.33
CA LEU A 414 -3.49 -16.84 6.38
C LEU A 414 -3.57 -18.06 5.46
N LEU A 415 -4.67 -18.12 4.69
CA LEU A 415 -4.94 -19.13 3.69
C LEU A 415 -5.01 -18.47 2.31
N PHE A 416 -4.17 -18.94 1.40
CA PHE A 416 -3.99 -18.36 0.08
C PHE A 416 -4.03 -19.44 -1.00
N SER A 417 -4.58 -19.12 -2.17
CA SER A 417 -4.21 -19.85 -3.38
C SER A 417 -2.79 -19.49 -3.82
N ILE A 418 -2.18 -20.26 -4.73
CA ILE A 418 -0.85 -19.92 -5.28
C ILE A 418 -0.85 -18.56 -5.96
N HIS A 419 -1.93 -18.22 -6.65
CA HIS A 419 -2.11 -16.90 -7.24
C HIS A 419 -2.06 -15.79 -6.17
N GLU A 420 -2.74 -16.01 -5.05
CA GLU A 420 -2.75 -15.05 -3.95
C GLU A 420 -1.42 -14.98 -3.19
N ALA A 421 -0.68 -16.09 -3.11
CA ALA A 421 0.56 -16.19 -2.37
C ALA A 421 1.77 -15.56 -3.07
N LYS A 422 1.65 -15.23 -4.36
CA LYS A 422 2.74 -14.59 -5.10
C LYS A 422 3.10 -13.24 -4.49
N GLY A 423 4.39 -13.02 -4.24
CA GLY A 423 4.90 -11.83 -3.54
C GLY A 423 4.75 -11.87 -2.01
N LEU A 424 4.12 -12.92 -1.45
CA LEU A 424 4.09 -13.20 -0.02
C LEU A 424 5.12 -14.25 0.34
N GLU A 425 5.65 -14.18 1.55
CA GLU A 425 6.68 -15.08 2.08
C GLU A 425 6.43 -15.26 3.58
N TYR A 426 6.67 -16.48 4.06
CA TYR A 426 6.50 -16.83 5.47
C TYR A 426 7.62 -17.79 5.91
N ASP A 427 7.98 -17.72 7.19
CA ASP A 427 8.94 -18.66 7.79
C ASP A 427 8.53 -20.11 7.56
N ASN A 428 7.22 -20.38 7.67
CA ASN A 428 6.67 -21.71 7.57
C ASN A 428 5.49 -21.74 6.59
N ILE A 429 5.50 -22.70 5.67
CA ILE A 429 4.42 -22.92 4.71
C ILE A 429 3.83 -24.31 4.89
N VAL A 430 2.51 -24.40 4.85
CA VAL A 430 1.76 -25.65 4.78
C VAL A 430 1.14 -25.77 3.39
N LEU A 431 1.59 -26.74 2.59
CA LEU A 431 0.94 -27.13 1.34
C LEU A 431 -0.13 -28.16 1.64
N PHE A 432 -1.39 -27.87 1.27
CA PHE A 432 -2.51 -28.75 1.58
C PHE A 432 -3.16 -29.29 0.31
N GLY A 433 -3.07 -30.60 0.10
CA GLY A 433 -3.75 -31.33 -0.97
C GLY A 433 -3.32 -30.97 -2.39
N MET A 434 -2.14 -30.37 -2.57
CA MET A 434 -1.65 -29.87 -3.86
C MET A 434 -1.54 -30.98 -4.90
N VAL A 435 -0.90 -32.08 -4.54
CA VAL A 435 -0.62 -33.20 -5.44
C VAL A 435 -1.81 -34.15 -5.50
N SER A 436 -2.42 -34.47 -4.35
CA SER A 436 -3.55 -35.39 -4.30
C SER A 436 -4.78 -34.83 -5.02
N GLY A 437 -5.00 -33.51 -4.96
CA GLY A 437 -6.09 -32.84 -5.68
C GLY A 437 -5.90 -32.79 -7.20
N ASN A 438 -4.66 -32.91 -7.67
CA ASN A 438 -4.28 -32.82 -9.09
C ASN A 438 -3.50 -34.07 -9.53
N ARG A 439 -3.97 -35.24 -9.06
CA ARG A 439 -3.23 -36.50 -9.10
C ARG A 439 -2.87 -36.93 -10.52
N SER A 440 -3.81 -36.81 -11.45
CA SER A 440 -3.61 -37.18 -12.87
C SER A 440 -2.49 -36.38 -13.51
N GLU A 441 -2.50 -35.07 -13.29
CA GLU A 441 -1.59 -34.11 -13.89
C GLU A 441 -0.17 -34.33 -13.35
N PHE A 442 -0.03 -34.54 -12.04
CA PHE A 442 1.25 -34.88 -11.44
C PHE A 442 1.75 -36.28 -11.82
N ALA A 443 0.86 -37.25 -12.08
CA ALA A 443 1.25 -38.56 -12.60
C ALA A 443 1.85 -38.46 -14.00
N GLU A 444 1.26 -37.62 -14.86
CA GLU A 444 1.77 -37.34 -16.21
C GLU A 444 3.11 -36.60 -16.21
N ILE A 445 3.30 -35.68 -15.24
CA ILE A 445 4.56 -34.95 -15.04
C ILE A 445 5.73 -35.90 -14.71
N VAL A 446 5.48 -36.98 -13.95
CA VAL A 446 6.54 -37.94 -13.57
C VAL A 446 6.64 -39.15 -14.49
N SER A 447 5.74 -39.25 -15.47
CA SER A 447 5.70 -40.38 -16.41
C SER A 447 6.98 -40.44 -17.26
N GLY A 448 7.60 -41.61 -17.32
CA GLY A 448 8.81 -41.82 -18.12
C GLY A 448 10.10 -41.19 -17.57
N VAL A 449 10.10 -40.67 -16.33
CA VAL A 449 11.30 -40.13 -15.66
C VAL A 449 11.84 -41.14 -14.64
N ASP A 450 13.17 -41.34 -14.64
CA ASP A 450 13.87 -42.18 -13.66
C ASP A 450 14.34 -41.36 -12.43
N ARG A 451 14.28 -41.98 -11.24
CA ARG A 451 14.62 -41.32 -9.98
C ARG A 451 16.11 -41.04 -9.85
N GLU A 452 16.96 -41.99 -10.24
CA GLU A 452 18.40 -41.84 -10.12
C GLU A 452 18.92 -40.81 -11.13
N GLU A 453 18.25 -40.64 -12.28
CA GLU A 453 18.51 -39.51 -13.19
C GLU A 453 18.21 -38.15 -12.54
N VAL A 454 17.11 -38.01 -11.80
CA VAL A 454 16.77 -36.77 -11.08
C VAL A 454 17.80 -36.47 -9.98
N ARG A 455 18.30 -37.50 -9.29
CA ARG A 455 19.31 -37.36 -8.22
C ARG A 455 20.69 -36.99 -8.76
N SER A 456 21.14 -37.70 -9.79
CA SER A 456 22.49 -37.57 -10.35
C SER A 456 22.66 -36.37 -11.28
N ALA A 457 21.58 -35.75 -11.77
CA ALA A 457 21.68 -34.56 -12.61
C ALA A 457 22.30 -33.38 -11.83
N GLU A 458 23.57 -33.05 -12.13
CA GLU A 458 24.28 -31.93 -11.50
C GLU A 458 23.93 -30.58 -12.14
N ALA A 459 23.46 -30.59 -13.39
CA ALA A 459 23.06 -29.40 -14.14
C ALA A 459 21.80 -29.67 -14.98
N LEU A 460 21.13 -28.59 -15.40
CA LEU A 460 20.01 -28.67 -16.33
C LEU A 460 20.53 -28.58 -17.77
N ASP A 461 20.97 -29.71 -18.34
CA ASP A 461 21.40 -29.78 -19.73
C ASP A 461 20.27 -29.38 -20.68
N TYR A 462 20.53 -28.40 -21.55
CA TYR A 462 19.56 -27.99 -22.57
C TYR A 462 19.25 -29.16 -23.51
N ARG A 463 18.01 -29.63 -23.48
CA ARG A 463 17.48 -30.65 -24.39
C ARG A 463 16.22 -30.09 -25.04
N ARG A 464 16.18 -30.06 -26.38
CA ARG A 464 14.94 -29.77 -27.11
C ARG A 464 13.98 -30.95 -26.92
N ALA A 465 12.69 -30.67 -26.75
CA ALA A 465 11.66 -31.69 -26.73
C ALA A 465 11.81 -32.61 -27.97
N LYS A 466 11.82 -33.93 -27.73
CA LYS A 466 11.99 -34.96 -28.78
C LYS A 466 10.87 -34.90 -29.82
N ASP A 467 9.67 -34.49 -29.40
CA ASP A 467 8.51 -34.27 -30.26
C ASP A 467 8.08 -32.78 -30.21
N LYS A 468 7.92 -32.17 -31.39
CA LYS A 468 7.48 -30.76 -31.51
C LYS A 468 5.97 -30.59 -31.34
N SER A 469 5.19 -31.66 -31.45
CA SER A 469 3.75 -31.69 -31.30
C SER A 469 3.28 -31.94 -29.86
N ASP A 470 4.20 -32.35 -28.97
CA ASP A 470 3.92 -32.58 -27.56
C ASP A 470 3.56 -31.27 -26.83
N LYS A 471 2.27 -31.16 -26.45
CA LYS A 471 1.72 -30.04 -25.67
C LYS A 471 1.91 -30.18 -24.17
N SER A 472 2.42 -31.32 -23.70
CA SER A 472 2.39 -31.68 -22.29
C SER A 472 3.05 -30.61 -21.42
N LEU A 473 4.14 -30.00 -21.88
CA LEU A 473 4.78 -28.94 -21.11
C LEU A 473 3.88 -27.71 -20.93
N GLU A 474 3.24 -27.19 -21.97
CA GLU A 474 2.38 -26.00 -21.81
C GLU A 474 1.13 -26.31 -20.97
N ILE A 475 0.61 -27.53 -21.07
CA ILE A 475 -0.52 -28.01 -20.25
C ILE A 475 -0.11 -28.13 -18.77
N TYR A 476 1.08 -28.70 -18.50
CA TYR A 476 1.52 -29.02 -17.14
C TYR A 476 2.43 -27.97 -16.49
N LYS A 477 2.89 -26.96 -17.25
CA LYS A 477 3.75 -25.85 -16.78
C LYS A 477 3.10 -25.12 -15.63
N PHE A 478 1.77 -24.94 -15.66
CA PHE A 478 1.01 -24.39 -14.55
C PHE A 478 1.28 -25.15 -13.24
N PHE A 479 1.14 -26.47 -13.23
CA PHE A 479 1.27 -27.28 -12.00
C PHE A 479 2.71 -27.29 -11.46
N VAL A 480 3.69 -27.44 -12.36
CA VAL A 480 5.11 -27.44 -11.96
C VAL A 480 5.53 -26.08 -11.43
N ASN A 481 5.21 -24.99 -12.14
CA ASN A 481 5.54 -23.65 -11.69
C ASN A 481 4.75 -23.27 -10.43
N SER A 482 3.49 -23.69 -10.30
CA SER A 482 2.69 -23.44 -9.10
C SER A 482 3.29 -24.14 -7.88
N LEU A 483 3.70 -25.40 -8.02
CA LEU A 483 4.38 -26.12 -6.95
C LEU A 483 5.76 -25.50 -6.62
N TYR A 484 6.52 -25.07 -7.64
CA TYR A 484 7.78 -24.35 -7.43
C TYR A 484 7.58 -23.04 -6.67
N VAL A 485 6.58 -22.23 -7.07
CA VAL A 485 6.22 -20.99 -6.37
C VAL A 485 5.80 -21.28 -4.94
N ALA A 486 4.98 -22.31 -4.72
CA ALA A 486 4.53 -22.73 -3.40
C ALA A 486 5.69 -23.11 -2.47
N ILE A 487 6.63 -23.93 -2.97
CA ILE A 487 7.83 -24.35 -2.24
C ILE A 487 8.68 -23.13 -1.88
N THR A 488 8.93 -22.25 -2.85
CA THR A 488 9.80 -21.07 -2.68
C THR A 488 9.20 -19.96 -1.82
N ARG A 489 7.91 -20.05 -1.42
CA ARG A 489 7.32 -19.17 -0.40
C ARG A 489 7.78 -19.47 1.02
N ALA A 490 8.33 -20.66 1.26
CA ALA A 490 8.82 -21.08 2.57
C ALA A 490 10.25 -20.57 2.81
N VAL A 491 10.44 -19.65 3.75
CA VAL A 491 11.77 -19.16 4.12
C VAL A 491 12.54 -20.25 4.86
N LYS A 492 11.91 -20.93 5.84
CA LYS A 492 12.58 -21.97 6.66
C LYS A 492 11.97 -23.36 6.49
N ASN A 493 10.69 -23.51 6.78
CA ASN A 493 10.07 -24.84 6.91
C ASN A 493 8.93 -25.04 5.93
N LEU A 494 8.88 -26.23 5.32
CA LEU A 494 7.83 -26.64 4.39
C LEU A 494 7.15 -27.91 4.89
N TYR A 495 5.84 -27.82 5.11
CA TYR A 495 5.01 -28.94 5.53
C TYR A 495 4.05 -29.31 4.40
N ILE A 496 4.08 -30.56 3.95
CA ILE A 496 3.26 -31.05 2.84
C ILE A 496 2.26 -32.05 3.39
N ILE A 497 0.96 -31.75 3.27
CA ILE A 497 -0.12 -32.57 3.81
C ILE A 497 -0.99 -33.08 2.66
N GLU A 498 -1.00 -34.40 2.48
CA GLU A 498 -1.55 -35.05 1.29
C GLU A 498 -2.37 -36.28 1.69
N SER A 499 -3.49 -36.52 1.00
CA SER A 499 -4.30 -37.72 1.22
C SER A 499 -3.68 -38.94 0.56
N ASP A 500 -3.11 -38.79 -0.65
CA ASP A 500 -2.32 -39.80 -1.35
C ASP A 500 -0.82 -39.51 -1.20
N THR A 501 -0.24 -39.96 -0.08
CA THR A 501 1.22 -39.86 0.15
C THR A 501 2.03 -40.89 -0.66
N GLY A 502 1.37 -41.82 -1.36
CA GLY A 502 2.00 -42.85 -2.17
C GLY A 502 2.28 -42.40 -3.61
N HIS A 503 1.91 -41.16 -3.97
CA HIS A 503 2.12 -40.64 -5.31
C HIS A 503 3.61 -40.64 -5.70
N ARG A 504 3.92 -41.12 -6.91
CA ARG A 504 5.30 -41.30 -7.42
C ARG A 504 6.13 -40.00 -7.41
N LEU A 505 5.48 -38.84 -7.49
CA LEU A 505 6.14 -37.54 -7.35
C LEU A 505 6.93 -37.40 -6.04
N PHE A 506 6.39 -37.87 -4.91
CA PHE A 506 7.08 -37.75 -3.62
C PHE A 506 8.36 -38.59 -3.58
N ASP A 507 8.33 -39.78 -4.17
CA ASP A 507 9.52 -40.62 -4.30
C ASP A 507 10.60 -39.97 -5.20
N MET A 508 10.18 -39.37 -6.32
CA MET A 508 11.06 -38.61 -7.22
C MET A 508 11.71 -37.39 -6.55
N LEU A 509 11.05 -36.81 -5.55
CA LEU A 509 11.54 -35.67 -4.79
C LEU A 509 12.33 -36.08 -3.52
N ASP A 510 12.49 -37.38 -3.28
CA ASP A 510 13.02 -38.02 -2.06
C ASP A 510 12.31 -37.58 -0.77
N LEU A 511 10.99 -37.55 -0.81
CA LEU A 511 10.16 -37.29 0.35
C LEU A 511 9.61 -38.59 0.92
N SER A 512 9.97 -38.88 2.17
CA SER A 512 9.37 -39.97 2.95
C SER A 512 8.28 -39.43 3.87
N VAL A 513 7.24 -40.23 4.08
CA VAL A 513 6.17 -39.89 5.05
C VAL A 513 6.75 -39.88 6.46
N ALA A 514 6.62 -38.75 7.15
CA ALA A 514 7.09 -38.62 8.51
C ALA A 514 6.26 -39.47 9.49
N SER A 515 6.94 -40.18 10.38
CA SER A 515 6.32 -41.00 11.42
C SER A 515 5.77 -40.18 12.60
N LYS A 516 6.28 -38.95 12.80
CA LYS A 516 5.84 -38.00 13.83
C LYS A 516 5.74 -36.59 13.27
N VAL A 517 4.73 -35.85 13.72
CA VAL A 517 4.55 -34.43 13.39
C VAL A 517 5.48 -33.60 14.27
N THR A 518 6.49 -32.96 13.67
CA THR A 518 7.43 -32.09 14.38
C THR A 518 7.20 -30.64 13.97
N VAL A 519 6.19 -30.02 14.57
CA VAL A 519 5.90 -28.59 14.42
C VAL A 519 6.10 -27.90 15.76
N LYS A 520 6.86 -26.80 15.74
CA LYS A 520 7.05 -25.93 16.90
C LYS A 520 5.79 -25.09 17.09
N GLU A 521 5.23 -25.07 18.31
CA GLU A 521 4.12 -24.16 18.62
C GLU A 521 4.63 -22.72 18.57
N GLU A 522 3.89 -21.87 17.89
CA GLU A 522 4.19 -20.45 17.79
C GLU A 522 2.90 -19.66 17.85
N ARG A 523 2.92 -18.54 18.58
CA ARG A 523 1.78 -17.65 18.71
C ARG A 523 2.24 -16.24 18.47
N SER A 524 1.52 -15.56 17.60
CA SER A 524 1.79 -14.17 17.30
C SER A 524 1.12 -13.22 18.27
N SER A 525 1.80 -12.10 18.51
CA SER A 525 1.25 -11.01 19.31
C SER A 525 0.09 -10.33 18.57
N VAL A 526 -0.71 -9.56 19.31
CA VAL A 526 -1.78 -8.74 18.71
C VAL A 526 -1.21 -7.73 17.72
N GLU A 527 -0.05 -7.15 18.04
CA GLU A 527 0.68 -6.21 17.18
C GLU A 527 1.16 -6.85 15.88
N GLU A 528 1.70 -8.07 15.94
CA GLU A 528 2.07 -8.84 14.74
C GLU A 528 0.86 -9.08 13.84
N TRP A 529 -0.31 -9.43 14.41
CA TRP A 529 -1.54 -9.60 13.63
C TRP A 529 -2.04 -8.31 13.00
N HIS A 530 -1.91 -7.15 13.67
CA HIS A 530 -2.24 -5.87 13.06
C HIS A 530 -1.30 -5.53 11.90
N LYS A 531 0.03 -5.72 12.08
CA LYS A 531 1.03 -5.54 11.02
C LYS A 531 0.73 -6.43 9.81
N GLU A 532 0.43 -7.71 10.03
CA GLU A 532 0.14 -8.63 8.93
C GLU A 532 -1.16 -8.27 8.21
N ALA A 533 -2.22 -7.89 8.94
CA ALA A 533 -3.46 -7.42 8.32
C ALA A 533 -3.24 -6.19 7.43
N ARG A 534 -2.42 -5.24 7.88
CA ARG A 534 -2.08 -4.04 7.10
C ARG A 534 -1.23 -4.37 5.88
N LYS A 535 -0.20 -5.20 6.03
CA LYS A 535 0.64 -5.68 4.91
C LYS A 535 -0.22 -6.35 3.85
N LEU A 536 -1.16 -7.22 4.25
CA LEU A 536 -2.08 -7.90 3.34
C LEU A 536 -3.05 -6.93 2.65
N GLU A 537 -3.59 -5.94 3.37
CA GLU A 537 -4.42 -4.88 2.78
C GLU A 537 -3.65 -4.07 1.71
N LEU A 538 -2.40 -3.68 1.99
CA LEU A 538 -1.54 -2.97 1.03
C LEU A 538 -1.20 -3.82 -0.21
N GLN A 539 -1.22 -5.15 -0.09
CA GLN A 539 -1.03 -6.07 -1.21
C GLN A 539 -2.34 -6.48 -1.91
N GLY A 540 -3.47 -5.85 -1.55
CA GLY A 540 -4.79 -6.14 -2.12
C GLY A 540 -5.42 -7.45 -1.65
N LYS A 541 -4.89 -8.08 -0.58
CA LYS A 541 -5.39 -9.33 0.02
C LYS A 541 -6.46 -9.06 1.07
N GLN A 542 -7.53 -8.35 0.64
CA GLN A 542 -8.57 -7.83 1.52
C GLN A 542 -9.30 -8.93 2.30
N GLU A 543 -9.57 -10.08 1.66
CA GLU A 543 -10.23 -11.22 2.30
C GLU A 543 -9.50 -11.66 3.57
N GLN A 544 -8.18 -11.83 3.49
CA GLN A 544 -7.35 -12.26 4.61
C GLN A 544 -7.17 -11.15 5.65
N ALA A 545 -7.00 -9.89 5.23
CA ALA A 545 -6.91 -8.75 6.14
C ALA A 545 -8.19 -8.60 7.00
N ASP A 546 -9.37 -8.71 6.39
CA ASP A 546 -10.65 -8.63 7.08
C ASP A 546 -10.92 -9.87 7.95
N ALA A 547 -10.50 -11.05 7.50
CA ALA A 547 -10.56 -12.26 8.30
C ALA A 547 -9.71 -12.14 9.58
N ILE A 548 -8.51 -11.57 9.52
CA ILE A 548 -7.67 -11.28 10.69
C ILE A 548 -8.39 -10.34 11.66
N ARG A 549 -8.89 -9.21 11.16
CA ARG A 549 -9.61 -8.20 11.97
C ARG A 549 -10.80 -8.78 12.71
N LYS A 550 -11.57 -9.65 12.03
CA LYS A 550 -12.76 -10.29 12.58
C LYS A 550 -12.46 -11.43 13.55
N THR A 551 -11.55 -12.34 13.18
CA THR A 551 -11.37 -13.61 13.91
C THR A 551 -10.25 -13.58 14.95
N MET A 552 -9.11 -12.96 14.61
CA MET A 552 -7.93 -12.89 15.46
C MET A 552 -7.98 -11.67 16.37
N LEU A 553 -8.31 -10.50 15.82
CA LEU A 553 -8.35 -9.25 16.58
C LEU A 553 -9.70 -8.99 17.27
N ARG A 554 -10.79 -9.62 16.78
CA ARG A 554 -12.15 -9.52 17.34
C ARG A 554 -12.63 -8.08 17.52
N GLN A 555 -12.31 -7.23 16.56
CA GLN A 555 -12.65 -5.80 16.63
C GLN A 555 -14.16 -5.60 16.60
N THR A 556 -14.62 -4.59 17.35
CA THR A 556 -16.02 -4.18 17.44
C THR A 556 -16.16 -2.70 17.05
N PRO A 557 -17.30 -2.25 16.54
CA PRO A 557 -17.49 -0.83 16.30
C PRO A 557 -17.48 -0.05 17.63
N PRO A 558 -16.95 1.18 17.65
CA PRO A 558 -16.96 2.01 18.84
C PRO A 558 -18.40 2.31 19.30
N PRO A 559 -18.65 2.39 20.62
CA PRO A 559 -20.01 2.55 21.17
C PRO A 559 -20.54 3.99 21.10
N TRP A 560 -19.73 4.95 20.65
CA TRP A 560 -20.11 6.35 20.53
C TRP A 560 -20.52 6.71 19.10
N GLN A 561 -21.35 7.74 18.98
CA GLN A 561 -21.68 8.33 17.69
C GLN A 561 -20.50 9.15 17.17
N VAL A 562 -20.14 8.94 15.90
CA VAL A 562 -19.14 9.75 15.19
C VAL A 562 -19.87 10.92 14.52
N ILE A 563 -19.36 12.14 14.74
CA ILE A 563 -19.83 13.37 14.09
C ILE A 563 -19.02 13.56 12.80
N ASP A 564 -19.43 12.85 11.75
CA ASP A 564 -18.94 12.98 10.38
C ASP A 564 -19.75 14.04 9.59
N GLU A 565 -19.43 14.25 8.30
CA GLU A 565 -20.14 15.27 7.49
C GLU A 565 -21.67 15.08 7.49
N PRO A 566 -22.24 13.89 7.23
CA PRO A 566 -23.68 13.67 7.32
C PRO A 566 -24.27 14.06 8.68
N ALA A 567 -23.61 13.69 9.78
CA ALA A 567 -24.05 14.05 11.13
C ALA A 567 -23.98 15.56 11.39
N VAL A 568 -22.95 16.25 10.89
CA VAL A 568 -22.84 17.72 10.98
C VAL A 568 -23.98 18.39 10.23
N ARG A 569 -24.27 17.98 8.99
CA ARG A 569 -25.38 18.53 8.19
C ARG A 569 -26.73 18.29 8.88
N GLU A 570 -26.92 17.13 9.50
CA GLU A 570 -28.12 16.85 10.30
C GLU A 570 -28.24 17.80 11.51
N LEU A 571 -27.13 18.05 12.22
CA LEU A 571 -27.08 19.01 13.34
C LEU A 571 -27.38 20.43 12.87
N LEU A 572 -26.83 20.88 11.74
CA LEU A 572 -27.13 22.18 11.13
C LEU A 572 -28.63 22.31 10.84
N GLY A 573 -29.23 21.31 10.20
CA GLY A 573 -30.67 21.31 9.91
C GLY A 573 -31.53 21.33 11.18
N LYS A 574 -31.12 20.65 12.26
CA LYS A 574 -31.83 20.67 13.55
C LYS A 574 -31.73 22.03 14.25
N VAL A 575 -30.57 22.67 14.21
CA VAL A 575 -30.30 23.92 14.93
C VAL A 575 -30.83 25.14 14.18
N PHE A 576 -30.53 25.27 12.89
CA PHE A 576 -30.79 26.50 12.12
C PHE A 576 -32.09 26.48 11.32
N ILE A 577 -32.49 25.32 10.78
CA ILE A 577 -33.71 25.19 9.97
C ILE A 577 -34.92 24.82 10.86
N LYS A 578 -34.86 23.68 11.55
CA LYS A 578 -35.96 23.18 12.38
C LYS A 578 -36.07 23.92 13.73
N LYS A 579 -35.01 24.63 14.13
CA LYS A 579 -34.90 25.37 15.40
C LYS A 579 -35.40 24.58 16.61
N LEU A 580 -34.99 23.31 16.72
CA LEU A 580 -35.47 22.43 17.79
C LEU A 580 -35.17 23.02 19.19
N PRO A 581 -36.09 22.88 20.16
CA PRO A 581 -35.91 23.40 21.50
C PRO A 581 -34.84 22.61 22.27
N GLY A 582 -34.16 23.29 23.21
CA GLY A 582 -33.16 22.71 24.11
C GLY A 582 -31.71 22.80 23.61
N ASN A 583 -30.76 22.69 24.55
CA ASN A 583 -29.34 22.97 24.26
C ASN A 583 -28.54 21.77 23.75
N LYS A 584 -29.13 20.57 23.66
CA LYS A 584 -28.39 19.34 23.30
C LYS A 584 -27.71 19.44 21.93
N PHE A 585 -28.46 19.77 20.88
CA PHE A 585 -27.91 19.83 19.51
C PHE A 585 -26.97 21.03 19.34
N ARG A 586 -27.28 22.17 19.98
CA ARG A 586 -26.41 23.36 20.02
C ARG A 586 -25.07 23.05 20.68
N GLN A 587 -25.08 22.33 21.80
CA GLN A 587 -23.88 21.86 22.50
C GLN A 587 -23.06 20.92 21.63
N GLN A 588 -23.67 19.92 20.99
CA GLN A 588 -22.97 19.00 20.09
C GLN A 588 -22.32 19.72 18.91
N LEU A 589 -23.05 20.66 18.30
CA LEU A 589 -22.54 21.48 17.21
C LEU A 589 -21.44 22.45 17.68
N TYR A 590 -21.53 22.98 18.90
CA TYR A 590 -20.48 23.82 19.48
C TYR A 590 -19.20 23.02 19.81
N GLU A 591 -19.32 21.79 20.32
CA GLU A 591 -18.17 20.90 20.53
C GLU A 591 -17.44 20.60 19.22
N TYR A 592 -18.19 20.34 18.14
CA TYR A 592 -17.66 20.25 16.79
C TYR A 592 -16.94 21.54 16.37
N THR A 593 -17.61 22.69 16.55
CA THR A 593 -17.10 24.03 16.21
C THR A 593 -15.74 24.30 16.83
N VAL A 594 -15.59 23.98 18.12
CA VAL A 594 -14.33 24.17 18.84
C VAL A 594 -13.26 23.17 18.41
N CYS A 595 -13.61 21.89 18.25
CA CYS A 595 -12.65 20.85 17.87
C CYS A 595 -12.04 21.11 16.48
N HIS A 596 -12.87 21.54 15.55
CA HIS A 596 -12.49 21.83 14.17
C HIS A 596 -12.12 23.29 13.91
N ASP A 597 -12.22 24.18 14.92
CA ASP A 597 -11.85 25.60 14.84
C ASP A 597 -12.58 26.35 13.73
N GLU A 598 -13.89 26.44 13.93
CA GLU A 598 -14.82 27.09 13.02
C GLU A 598 -15.39 28.38 13.65
N PRO A 599 -14.62 29.49 13.69
CA PRO A 599 -15.04 30.72 14.38
C PRO A 599 -16.33 31.33 13.80
N MET A 600 -16.57 31.18 12.49
CA MET A 600 -17.81 31.65 11.87
C MET A 600 -19.03 30.83 12.33
N LEU A 601 -18.89 29.51 12.45
CA LEU A 601 -19.96 28.67 12.99
C LEU A 601 -20.24 28.99 14.46
N ALA A 602 -19.22 29.32 15.26
CA ALA A 602 -19.41 29.82 16.62
C ALA A 602 -20.24 31.11 16.64
N ASN A 603 -19.96 32.04 15.72
CA ASN A 603 -20.75 33.26 15.59
C ASN A 603 -22.21 32.96 15.22
N TYR A 604 -22.44 32.10 14.23
CA TYR A 604 -23.80 31.69 13.84
C TYR A 604 -24.56 30.99 14.97
N LEU A 605 -23.88 30.17 15.78
CA LEU A 605 -24.48 29.56 16.97
C LEU A 605 -24.98 30.61 17.98
N VAL A 606 -24.29 31.73 18.14
CA VAL A 606 -24.76 32.85 18.98
C VAL A 606 -25.92 33.55 18.31
N THR A 607 -25.74 34.05 17.08
CA THR A 607 -26.69 34.98 16.44
C THR A 607 -27.97 34.31 15.94
N GLU A 608 -27.84 33.15 15.28
CA GLU A 608 -28.98 32.42 14.69
C GLU A 608 -29.40 31.22 15.56
N GLY A 609 -28.43 30.61 16.23
CA GLY A 609 -28.64 29.45 17.07
C GLY A 609 -29.18 29.80 18.47
N GLY A 610 -29.00 31.03 18.95
CA GLY A 610 -29.36 31.46 20.30
C GLY A 610 -28.56 30.74 21.40
N TYR A 611 -27.31 30.37 21.11
CA TYR A 611 -26.43 29.64 22.02
C TYR A 611 -25.30 30.55 22.54
N GLU A 612 -25.63 31.37 23.54
CA GLU A 612 -24.73 32.31 24.20
C GLU A 612 -23.36 31.76 24.64
N PRO A 613 -23.21 30.49 25.11
CA PRO A 613 -21.91 29.97 25.49
C PRO A 613 -20.86 29.99 24.37
N ALA A 614 -21.28 30.03 23.09
CA ALA A 614 -20.37 30.13 21.96
C ALA A 614 -19.63 31.47 21.86
N THR A 615 -20.05 32.52 22.59
CA THR A 615 -19.28 33.77 22.72
C THR A 615 -17.90 33.56 23.33
N GLN A 616 -17.72 32.49 24.12
CA GLN A 616 -16.44 32.12 24.73
C GLN A 616 -15.53 31.27 23.82
N PHE A 617 -15.88 31.11 22.53
CA PHE A 617 -15.13 30.27 21.58
C PHE A 617 -13.61 30.48 21.63
N ASN A 618 -13.15 31.74 21.61
CA ASN A 618 -11.71 32.04 21.63
C ASN A 618 -11.01 31.61 22.93
N ASN A 619 -11.72 31.65 24.07
CA ASN A 619 -11.18 31.23 25.37
C ASN A 619 -11.24 29.71 25.53
N GLN A 620 -12.15 29.05 24.81
CA GLN A 620 -12.40 27.62 24.90
C GLN A 620 -11.75 26.79 23.79
N LEU A 621 -11.18 27.45 22.78
CA LEU A 621 -10.44 26.84 21.67
C LEU A 621 -9.39 25.83 22.17
N ASP A 622 -8.56 26.25 23.13
CA ASP A 622 -7.54 25.39 23.71
C ASP A 622 -8.08 24.41 24.76
N SER A 623 -9.08 24.79 25.57
CA SER A 623 -9.55 23.94 26.67
C SER A 623 -10.56 22.85 26.24
N LEU A 624 -11.54 23.19 25.39
CA LEU A 624 -12.51 22.23 24.85
C LEU A 624 -12.01 21.52 23.60
N GLY A 625 -11.20 22.18 22.76
CA GLY A 625 -10.58 21.56 21.59
C GLY A 625 -9.64 20.43 22.00
N ARG A 626 -8.85 20.64 23.07
CA ARG A 626 -8.03 19.60 23.69
C ARG A 626 -8.85 18.53 24.40
N LYS A 627 -10.05 18.84 24.93
CA LYS A 627 -10.88 17.84 25.64
C LYS A 627 -11.21 16.62 24.77
N SER A 628 -11.45 16.82 23.47
CA SER A 628 -11.76 15.76 22.51
C SER A 628 -10.62 14.75 22.31
N TYR A 629 -9.36 15.17 22.52
CA TYR A 629 -8.19 14.31 22.43
C TYR A 629 -7.24 14.44 23.64
N LEU A 630 -7.76 14.83 24.82
CA LEU A 630 -6.95 15.09 26.02
C LEU A 630 -6.21 13.82 26.48
N GLN A 631 -6.86 12.67 26.29
CA GLN A 631 -6.28 11.37 26.61
C GLN A 631 -4.97 11.10 25.85
N TYR A 632 -4.72 11.80 24.74
CA TYR A 632 -3.54 11.63 23.88
C TYR A 632 -2.34 12.52 24.24
N PHE A 633 -2.50 13.54 25.11
CA PHE A 633 -1.41 14.44 25.52
C PHE A 633 -0.50 13.87 26.63
N GLY A 634 -0.95 12.84 27.35
CA GLY A 634 -0.20 12.23 28.46
C GLY A 634 0.34 10.83 28.15
N GLN A 635 1.00 10.20 29.14
CA GLN A 635 1.51 8.82 29.05
C GLN A 635 0.40 7.74 29.15
N ASN A 636 -0.77 7.98 28.53
CA ASN A 636 -1.89 7.03 28.54
C ASN A 636 -1.80 6.00 27.40
N VAL A 637 -0.58 5.68 26.92
CA VAL A 637 -0.35 4.77 25.78
C VAL A 637 -1.12 3.45 25.97
N LYS A 638 -1.06 2.86 27.17
CA LYS A 638 -1.79 1.62 27.49
C LYS A 638 -3.31 1.73 27.31
N ALA A 639 -3.91 2.85 27.70
CA ALA A 639 -5.36 3.05 27.60
C ALA A 639 -5.80 3.25 26.14
N VAL A 640 -5.02 4.01 25.37
CA VAL A 640 -5.26 4.21 23.93
C VAL A 640 -5.09 2.89 23.17
N MET A 641 -4.02 2.14 23.45
CA MET A 641 -3.80 0.83 22.82
C MET A 641 -4.89 -0.17 23.18
N LYS A 642 -5.43 -0.15 24.40
CA LYS A 642 -6.59 -0.98 24.76
C LYS A 642 -7.85 -0.65 23.94
N GLN A 643 -8.12 0.65 23.69
CA GLN A 643 -9.20 1.06 22.80
C GLN A 643 -8.94 0.61 21.36
N CYS A 644 -7.70 0.75 20.88
CA CYS A 644 -7.32 0.33 19.52
C CYS A 644 -7.43 -1.19 19.32
N GLN A 645 -7.10 -2.00 20.33
CA GLN A 645 -7.31 -3.44 20.30
C GLN A 645 -8.79 -3.80 20.20
N GLN A 646 -9.66 -3.04 20.88
CA GLN A 646 -11.10 -3.30 20.90
C GLN A 646 -11.82 -2.81 19.64
N TYR A 647 -11.45 -1.63 19.13
CA TYR A 647 -12.19 -0.92 18.08
C TYR A 647 -11.46 -0.86 16.73
N GLY A 648 -10.21 -1.29 16.67
CA GLY A 648 -9.31 -1.11 15.52
C GLY A 648 -8.39 0.10 15.69
N LEU A 649 -7.21 0.07 15.05
CA LEU A 649 -6.22 1.16 15.14
C LEU A 649 -6.72 2.47 14.51
N ASP A 650 -7.52 2.35 13.44
CA ASP A 650 -8.05 3.49 12.68
C ASP A 650 -9.51 3.81 13.03
N HIS A 651 -9.98 3.38 14.21
CA HIS A 651 -11.35 3.68 14.64
C HIS A 651 -11.60 5.18 14.69
N ARG A 652 -12.84 5.59 14.47
CA ARG A 652 -13.21 7.02 14.51
C ARG A 652 -13.52 7.46 15.92
N LEU A 653 -12.84 8.52 16.37
CA LEU A 653 -13.18 9.26 17.58
C LEU A 653 -14.50 10.04 17.37
N PRO A 654 -15.14 10.54 18.43
CA PRO A 654 -16.43 11.24 18.31
C PRO A 654 -16.44 12.41 17.33
N MET A 655 -15.28 13.06 17.09
CA MET A 655 -15.15 14.20 16.16
C MET A 655 -14.52 13.82 14.81
N ASN A 656 -14.58 12.53 14.45
CA ASN A 656 -14.14 11.95 13.17
C ASN A 656 -12.61 11.92 12.92
N GLN A 657 -11.79 12.19 13.93
CA GLN A 657 -10.36 11.89 13.87
C GLN A 657 -10.07 10.41 14.13
N THR A 658 -8.92 9.92 13.69
CA THR A 658 -8.35 8.64 14.16
C THR A 658 -7.50 8.84 15.42
N PRO A 659 -7.20 7.79 16.20
CA PRO A 659 -6.22 7.84 17.27
C PRO A 659 -4.88 8.45 16.85
N LEU A 660 -4.42 8.12 15.64
CA LEU A 660 -3.15 8.63 15.10
C LEU A 660 -3.22 10.15 14.83
N MET A 661 -4.32 10.66 14.29
CA MET A 661 -4.53 12.11 14.13
C MET A 661 -4.54 12.83 15.48
N ALA A 662 -5.20 12.24 16.48
CA ALA A 662 -5.27 12.80 17.83
C ALA A 662 -3.89 12.81 18.52
N ALA A 663 -3.11 11.74 18.39
CA ALA A 663 -1.74 11.66 18.90
C ALA A 663 -0.80 12.67 18.21
N ALA A 664 -0.92 12.82 16.89
CA ALA A 664 -0.18 13.81 16.11
C ALA A 664 -0.52 15.25 16.52
N ALA A 665 -1.81 15.56 16.67
CA ALA A 665 -2.26 16.86 17.19
C ALA A 665 -1.78 17.10 18.62
N ALA A 666 -1.66 16.06 19.45
CA ALA A 666 -1.19 16.15 20.83
C ALA A 666 0.34 16.32 20.96
N GLY A 667 1.11 16.00 19.93
CA GLY A 667 2.58 16.05 19.98
C GLY A 667 3.21 14.84 20.66
N ASN A 668 2.44 13.77 20.83
CA ASN A 668 2.87 12.58 21.55
C ASN A 668 3.62 11.64 20.61
N ILE A 669 4.90 11.93 20.38
CA ILE A 669 5.77 11.19 19.46
C ILE A 669 5.78 9.70 19.81
N SER A 670 5.95 9.36 21.09
CA SER A 670 5.98 7.95 21.55
C SER A 670 4.68 7.20 21.24
N LEU A 671 3.51 7.84 21.40
CA LEU A 671 2.24 7.22 21.03
C LEU A 671 2.07 7.13 19.51
N VAL A 672 2.54 8.12 18.75
CA VAL A 672 2.55 8.07 17.28
C VAL A 672 3.40 6.89 16.80
N GLU A 673 4.63 6.74 17.32
CA GLU A 673 5.50 5.60 17.04
C GLU A 673 4.80 4.29 17.40
N THR A 674 4.24 4.18 18.60
CA THR A 674 3.53 2.95 19.03
C THR A 674 2.36 2.60 18.11
N LEU A 675 1.58 3.59 17.66
CA LEU A 675 0.45 3.37 16.77
C LEU A 675 0.90 2.97 15.35
N LEU A 676 1.93 3.63 14.82
CA LEU A 676 2.52 3.30 13.51
C LEU A 676 3.18 1.93 13.53
N ASP A 677 3.93 1.62 14.59
CA ASP A 677 4.50 0.30 14.83
C ASP A 677 3.39 -0.74 14.95
N ALA A 678 2.25 -0.43 15.55
CA ALA A 678 1.11 -1.32 15.56
C ALA A 678 0.42 -1.45 14.18
N GLY A 679 0.73 -0.60 13.19
CA GLY A 679 0.17 -0.65 11.84
C GLY A 679 -1.02 0.30 11.58
N ALA A 680 -1.15 1.39 12.35
CA ALA A 680 -2.13 2.45 12.09
C ALA A 680 -1.87 3.12 10.74
N ASP A 681 -2.93 3.52 10.02
CA ASP A 681 -2.85 4.04 8.67
C ASP A 681 -2.67 5.58 8.66
N PRO A 682 -1.49 6.11 8.30
CA PRO A 682 -1.25 7.56 8.24
C PRO A 682 -1.98 8.23 7.06
N GLY A 683 -2.53 7.45 6.12
CA GLY A 683 -3.27 7.95 4.97
C GLY A 683 -4.75 8.23 5.25
N LYS A 684 -5.29 7.80 6.40
CA LYS A 684 -6.69 8.10 6.75
C LYS A 684 -6.90 9.60 6.87
N THR A 685 -8.06 10.06 6.42
CA THR A 685 -8.48 11.46 6.48
C THR A 685 -9.74 11.63 7.31
N ASP A 686 -9.90 12.79 7.95
CA ASP A 686 -11.21 13.24 8.46
C ASP A 686 -12.08 13.81 7.33
N HIS A 687 -13.24 14.37 7.68
CA HIS A 687 -14.18 14.93 6.69
C HIS A 687 -13.72 16.24 6.02
N TYR A 688 -12.57 16.80 6.39
CA TYR A 688 -11.91 17.91 5.67
C TYR A 688 -10.72 17.43 4.83
N GLY A 689 -10.51 16.12 4.72
CA GLY A 689 -9.33 15.56 4.06
C GLY A 689 -8.05 15.69 4.90
N TYR A 690 -8.13 15.98 6.21
CA TYR A 690 -6.93 16.11 7.04
C TYR A 690 -6.42 14.75 7.49
N THR A 691 -5.15 14.47 7.20
CA THR A 691 -4.38 13.32 7.69
C THR A 691 -3.76 13.64 9.05
N PRO A 692 -3.16 12.68 9.75
CA PRO A 692 -2.35 12.96 10.94
C PRO A 692 -1.27 14.04 10.70
N LEU A 693 -0.62 14.04 9.54
CA LEU A 693 0.32 15.10 9.15
C LEU A 693 -0.36 16.47 9.13
N HIS A 694 -1.55 16.59 8.50
CA HIS A 694 -2.29 17.85 8.44
C HIS A 694 -2.66 18.37 9.83
N TRP A 695 -3.05 17.48 10.75
CA TRP A 695 -3.30 17.84 12.15
C TRP A 695 -2.03 18.33 12.88
N ALA A 696 -0.89 17.69 12.67
CA ALA A 696 0.39 18.15 13.21
C ALA A 696 0.83 19.50 12.61
N MET A 697 0.72 19.68 11.29
CA MET A 697 1.04 20.94 10.59
C MET A 697 0.17 22.09 11.09
N ARG A 698 -1.14 21.84 11.23
CA ARG A 698 -2.07 22.83 11.75
C ARG A 698 -1.68 23.31 13.14
N ARG A 699 -1.19 22.43 14.02
CA ARG A 699 -0.67 22.82 15.34
C ARG A 699 0.66 23.55 15.22
N ALA A 700 1.60 23.06 14.42
CA ALA A 700 2.90 23.69 14.22
C ALA A 700 2.80 25.12 13.65
N PHE A 701 1.81 25.42 12.82
CA PHE A 701 1.56 26.79 12.34
C PHE A 701 1.10 27.74 13.46
N ARG A 702 0.55 27.22 14.56
CA ARG A 702 -0.02 27.98 15.69
C ARG A 702 0.92 28.12 16.87
N ASP A 703 1.68 27.07 17.14
CA ASP A 703 2.44 26.88 18.36
C ASP A 703 3.94 26.78 18.00
N PRO A 704 4.70 27.87 18.18
CA PRO A 704 6.14 27.90 17.92
C PRO A 704 6.92 26.84 18.71
N LYS A 705 6.47 26.51 19.92
CA LYS A 705 7.12 25.51 20.76
C LYS A 705 6.90 24.12 20.17
N PHE A 706 5.67 23.77 19.82
CA PHE A 706 5.39 22.51 19.13
C PHE A 706 6.14 22.38 17.80
N ALA A 707 6.19 23.46 17.01
CA ALA A 707 6.90 23.47 15.73
C ALA A 707 8.39 23.16 15.88
N THR A 708 9.03 23.75 16.90
CA THR A 708 10.47 23.60 17.12
C THR A 708 10.86 22.33 17.87
N GLU A 709 10.03 21.86 18.81
CA GLU A 709 10.36 20.74 19.69
C GLU A 709 9.83 19.38 19.21
N ALA A 710 8.65 19.31 18.57
CA ALA A 710 7.97 18.05 18.28
C ALA A 710 7.75 17.79 16.78
N PHE A 711 7.44 18.83 16.01
CA PHE A 711 6.96 18.67 14.63
C PHE A 711 7.99 18.01 13.69
N GLY A 712 9.29 18.23 13.90
CA GLY A 712 10.34 17.60 13.09
C GLY A 712 10.27 16.07 13.12
N ALA A 713 10.16 15.47 14.31
CA ALA A 713 10.03 14.02 14.48
C ALA A 713 8.69 13.51 13.93
N LEU A 714 7.59 14.24 14.19
CA LEU A 714 6.28 13.88 13.65
C LEU A 714 6.22 13.91 12.13
N TYR A 715 6.90 14.87 11.50
CA TYR A 715 6.98 14.95 10.04
C TYR A 715 7.69 13.72 9.46
N GLU A 716 8.78 13.28 10.09
CA GLU A 716 9.48 12.06 9.68
C GLU A 716 8.58 10.82 9.73
N LEU A 717 7.79 10.68 10.79
CA LEU A 717 6.91 9.55 11.02
C LEU A 717 5.62 9.58 10.18
N LEU A 718 5.04 10.76 9.93
CA LEU A 718 3.68 10.89 9.41
C LEU A 718 3.60 11.32 7.95
N ALA A 719 4.65 11.96 7.40
CA ALA A 719 4.56 12.53 6.07
C ALA A 719 4.63 11.42 4.99
N PRO A 720 3.58 11.24 4.17
CA PRO A 720 3.59 10.23 3.12
C PRO A 720 4.72 10.49 2.12
N ALA A 721 5.25 9.42 1.55
CA ALA A 721 6.39 9.49 0.64
C ALA A 721 6.09 10.36 -0.60
N SER A 722 4.85 10.40 -1.06
CA SER A 722 4.39 11.25 -2.17
C SER A 722 2.91 11.62 -2.05
N VAL A 723 2.48 12.58 -2.87
CA VAL A 723 1.07 12.88 -3.15
C VAL A 723 0.83 12.68 -4.64
N ASP A 724 -0.21 11.92 -4.97
CA ASP A 724 -0.63 11.69 -6.35
C ASP A 724 -1.77 12.66 -6.71
N VAL A 725 -1.54 13.46 -7.75
CA VAL A 725 -2.54 14.36 -8.32
C VAL A 725 -2.77 14.03 -9.79
N MET A 726 -3.99 14.25 -10.27
CA MET A 726 -4.32 14.20 -11.69
C MET A 726 -4.43 15.62 -12.22
N THR A 727 -3.60 15.95 -13.20
CA THR A 727 -3.59 17.26 -13.87
C THR A 727 -4.01 17.06 -15.32
N GLY A 728 -5.15 17.64 -15.71
CA GLY A 728 -5.75 17.33 -17.01
C GLY A 728 -6.20 15.88 -17.03
N GLU A 729 -5.46 15.02 -17.72
CA GLU A 729 -5.77 13.59 -17.86
C GLU A 729 -4.62 12.68 -17.43
N ARG A 730 -3.59 13.20 -16.74
CA ARG A 730 -2.37 12.46 -16.38
C ARG A 730 -2.12 12.44 -14.89
N LEU A 731 -1.62 11.32 -14.38
CA LEU A 731 -1.03 11.20 -13.05
C LEU A 731 0.27 12.02 -12.99
N VAL A 732 0.37 12.87 -11.98
CA VAL A 732 1.57 13.58 -11.56
C VAL A 732 1.83 13.23 -10.09
N ARG A 733 2.95 12.57 -9.84
CA ARG A 733 3.42 12.23 -8.49
C ARG A 733 4.29 13.36 -7.95
N ILE A 734 4.01 13.80 -6.73
CA ILE A 734 4.74 14.86 -6.02
C ILE A 734 5.45 14.23 -4.83
N ASP A 735 6.75 14.02 -4.94
CA ASP A 735 7.55 13.36 -3.90
C ASP A 735 7.84 14.27 -2.71
N ARG A 736 7.90 13.68 -1.51
CA ARG A 736 8.10 14.37 -0.23
C ARG A 736 9.34 15.27 -0.19
N HIS A 737 10.42 14.90 -0.87
CA HIS A 737 11.66 15.68 -0.91
C HIS A 737 11.56 16.93 -1.81
N LEU A 738 10.53 17.04 -2.66
CA LEU A 738 10.28 18.20 -3.52
C LEU A 738 9.66 19.37 -2.74
N SER A 739 9.92 20.60 -3.19
CA SER A 739 9.35 21.79 -2.55
C SER A 739 7.84 21.92 -2.78
N GLU A 740 7.39 21.45 -3.95
CA GLU A 740 5.98 21.34 -4.33
C GLU A 740 5.17 20.58 -3.29
N TYR A 741 5.71 19.48 -2.74
CA TYR A 741 5.02 18.67 -1.75
C TYR A 741 4.66 19.50 -0.52
N TYR A 742 5.65 20.15 0.10
CA TYR A 742 5.40 20.86 1.35
C TYR A 742 4.53 22.12 1.15
N ILE A 743 4.65 22.78 -0.01
CA ILE A 743 3.72 23.84 -0.42
C ILE A 743 2.30 23.29 -0.56
N PHE A 744 2.12 22.16 -1.25
CA PHE A 744 0.82 21.53 -1.46
C PHE A 744 0.14 21.18 -0.12
N GLN A 745 0.86 20.51 0.79
CA GLN A 745 0.35 20.19 2.14
C GLN A 745 0.05 21.46 2.96
N THR A 746 0.87 22.51 2.83
CA THR A 746 0.63 23.79 3.51
C THR A 746 -0.65 24.45 3.02
N LEU A 747 -0.85 24.50 1.70
CA LEU A 747 -2.06 25.07 1.12
C LEU A 747 -3.31 24.25 1.48
N TRP A 748 -3.20 22.92 1.58
CA TRP A 748 -4.29 22.05 2.04
C TRP A 748 -4.78 22.46 3.43
N VAL A 749 -3.85 22.59 4.38
CA VAL A 749 -4.14 22.97 5.77
C VAL A 749 -4.70 24.40 5.88
N LEU A 750 -4.26 25.31 5.01
CA LEU A 750 -4.67 26.72 5.05
C LEU A 750 -5.92 27.02 4.20
N PHE A 751 -6.36 26.10 3.35
CA PHE A 751 -7.45 26.29 2.38
C PHE A 751 -8.72 26.81 3.02
N ARG A 752 -9.24 26.07 4.01
CA ARG A 752 -10.50 26.41 4.69
C ARG A 752 -10.47 27.79 5.36
N ILE A 753 -9.32 28.17 5.94
CA ILE A 753 -9.15 29.44 6.67
C ILE A 753 -9.41 30.64 5.75
N ARG A 754 -9.22 30.49 4.43
CA ARG A 754 -9.54 31.55 3.45
C ARG A 754 -11.02 31.95 3.45
N PHE A 755 -11.90 31.07 3.92
CA PHE A 755 -13.35 31.23 3.85
C PHE A 755 -14.01 31.30 5.23
N THR A 756 -13.53 30.53 6.21
CA THR A 756 -14.18 30.40 7.53
C THR A 756 -13.62 31.36 8.58
N HIS A 757 -12.74 32.29 8.20
CA HIS A 757 -12.11 33.26 9.10
C HIS A 757 -12.22 34.70 8.57
N TYR A 758 -12.12 35.69 9.47
CA TYR A 758 -12.14 37.11 9.12
C TYR A 758 -10.76 37.58 8.64
N LEU A 759 -10.54 37.62 7.33
CA LEU A 759 -9.27 38.06 6.72
C LEU A 759 -9.39 39.45 6.06
N LEU A 760 -8.29 40.22 5.97
CA LEU A 760 -8.31 41.58 5.40
C LEU A 760 -8.68 41.63 3.90
N ARG A 761 -8.24 40.64 3.11
CA ARG A 761 -8.46 40.59 1.66
C ARG A 761 -9.40 39.47 1.28
N SER A 762 -10.37 39.75 0.42
CA SER A 762 -11.33 38.77 -0.11
C SER A 762 -10.84 38.09 -1.38
N VAL A 763 -9.70 37.40 -1.28
CA VAL A 763 -9.13 36.65 -2.41
C VAL A 763 -9.16 35.16 -2.07
N PRO A 764 -9.71 34.27 -2.93
CA PRO A 764 -9.73 32.82 -2.72
C PRO A 764 -8.37 32.21 -3.08
N ALA A 765 -7.28 32.77 -2.58
CA ALA A 765 -5.91 32.36 -2.93
C ALA A 765 -4.91 32.75 -1.83
N PHE A 766 -3.65 32.38 -2.05
CA PHE A 766 -2.54 32.56 -1.12
C PHE A 766 -1.43 33.39 -1.73
N GLU A 767 -0.83 34.25 -0.91
CA GLU A 767 0.42 34.93 -1.23
C GLU A 767 1.60 34.21 -0.55
N THR A 768 2.81 34.37 -1.10
CA THR A 768 4.02 33.75 -0.52
C THR A 768 4.28 34.18 0.92
N ARG A 769 3.84 35.39 1.30
CA ARG A 769 3.87 35.87 2.68
C ARG A 769 3.09 34.94 3.63
N THR A 770 1.90 34.47 3.26
CA THR A 770 1.10 33.56 4.09
C THR A 770 1.83 32.24 4.33
N ILE A 771 2.51 31.72 3.31
CA ILE A 771 3.32 30.49 3.40
C ILE A 771 4.51 30.70 4.35
N LEU A 772 5.26 31.80 4.16
CA LEU A 772 6.42 32.12 5.00
C LEU A 772 6.04 32.34 6.48
N GLU A 773 4.89 32.97 6.73
CA GLU A 773 4.38 33.13 8.10
C GLU A 773 4.04 31.77 8.73
N ALA A 774 3.42 30.85 7.98
CA ALA A 774 3.17 29.48 8.46
C ALA A 774 4.48 28.72 8.72
N TRP A 775 5.53 29.00 7.96
CA TRP A 775 6.83 28.34 8.06
C TRP A 775 7.82 29.02 9.01
N GLN A 776 7.42 30.11 9.68
CA GLN A 776 8.32 30.96 10.46
C GLN A 776 9.10 30.19 11.55
N HIS A 777 8.47 29.18 12.15
CA HIS A 777 9.03 28.40 13.25
C HIS A 777 9.33 26.94 12.87
N MET A 778 9.30 26.61 11.58
CA MET A 778 9.53 25.24 11.13
C MET A 778 11.00 24.83 11.30
N PRO A 779 11.26 23.58 11.72
CA PRO A 779 12.62 23.09 11.90
C PRO A 779 13.30 22.91 10.54
N LYS A 780 14.63 23.10 10.52
CA LYS A 780 15.45 23.02 9.30
C LYS A 780 15.43 21.62 8.66
N SER A 781 15.13 20.58 9.45
CA SER A 781 14.96 19.21 8.98
C SER A 781 13.74 19.06 8.05
N VAL A 782 12.70 19.87 8.23
CA VAL A 782 11.49 19.84 7.41
C VAL A 782 11.55 20.87 6.29
N VAL A 783 11.89 22.12 6.63
CA VAL A 783 12.01 23.21 5.67
C VAL A 783 13.44 23.74 5.69
N ARG A 784 14.21 23.40 4.66
CA ARG A 784 15.57 23.92 4.50
C ARG A 784 15.55 25.46 4.37
N PRO A 785 16.49 26.20 4.99
CA PRO A 785 16.52 27.66 4.95
C PRO A 785 16.51 28.27 3.53
N GLU A 786 17.10 27.59 2.55
CA GLU A 786 17.12 28.02 1.14
C GLU A 786 15.73 27.96 0.51
N ARG A 787 14.89 27.02 0.96
CA ARG A 787 13.51 26.85 0.49
C ARG A 787 12.53 27.81 1.20
N ASN A 788 12.90 28.30 2.39
CA ASN A 788 12.10 29.23 3.19
C ASN A 788 12.36 30.71 2.82
N GLN A 789 12.38 31.01 1.52
CA GLN A 789 12.63 32.36 1.01
C GLN A 789 11.57 32.76 -0.01
N ARG A 790 11.19 34.04 0.01
CA ARG A 790 10.15 34.57 -0.88
C ARG A 790 10.47 34.35 -2.37
N GLN A 791 11.72 34.57 -2.77
CA GLN A 791 12.17 34.42 -4.15
C GLN A 791 12.05 32.96 -4.60
N PHE A 792 12.53 32.02 -3.78
CA PHE A 792 12.43 30.59 -4.03
C PHE A 792 10.97 30.14 -4.18
N LEU A 793 10.10 30.47 -3.20
CA LEU A 793 8.67 30.12 -3.24
C LEU A 793 7.96 30.70 -4.46
N SER A 794 8.28 31.94 -4.83
CA SER A 794 7.70 32.57 -6.02
C SER A 794 8.12 31.82 -7.29
N GLY A 795 9.37 31.34 -7.36
CA GLY A 795 9.86 30.50 -8.46
C GLY A 795 9.13 29.15 -8.54
N VAL A 796 8.96 28.46 -7.41
CA VAL A 796 8.25 27.16 -7.36
C VAL A 796 6.78 27.30 -7.74
N LEU A 797 6.09 28.34 -7.26
CA LEU A 797 4.70 28.60 -7.64
C LEU A 797 4.61 28.95 -9.13
N ALA A 798 5.48 29.84 -9.62
CA ALA A 798 5.45 30.31 -11.00
C ALA A 798 5.81 29.25 -12.04
N ARG A 799 6.68 28.29 -11.72
CA ARG A 799 7.04 27.18 -12.63
C ARG A 799 5.96 26.11 -12.74
N ASN A 800 5.07 26.02 -11.75
CA ASN A 800 3.98 25.05 -11.68
C ASN A 800 2.60 25.68 -12.01
N GLU A 801 2.59 26.84 -12.69
CA GLU A 801 1.37 27.50 -13.13
C GLU A 801 0.70 26.77 -14.28
N VAL A 802 -0.63 26.65 -14.26
CA VAL A 802 -1.40 26.00 -15.35
C VAL A 802 -1.13 26.65 -16.73
N SER A 803 -0.83 27.94 -16.78
CA SER A 803 -0.56 28.68 -18.03
C SER A 803 0.87 28.55 -18.57
N ARG A 804 1.78 27.90 -17.83
CA ARG A 804 3.17 27.71 -18.28
C ARG A 804 3.28 26.58 -19.28
N ASP A 805 3.79 26.89 -20.46
CA ASP A 805 4.13 25.88 -21.46
C ASP A 805 5.59 25.44 -21.27
N TYR A 806 5.78 24.39 -20.48
CA TYR A 806 7.09 23.80 -20.17
C TYR A 806 6.92 22.31 -19.90
N ALA A 807 7.82 21.48 -20.45
CA ALA A 807 7.67 20.02 -20.45
C ALA A 807 7.54 19.38 -19.05
N TYR A 808 8.10 20.01 -18.02
CA TYR A 808 8.09 19.52 -16.63
C TYR A 808 7.08 20.27 -15.75
N ASN A 809 6.20 21.08 -16.34
CA ASN A 809 5.18 21.78 -15.60
C ASN A 809 4.15 20.80 -15.02
N ARG A 810 4.06 20.72 -13.70
CA ARG A 810 3.10 19.88 -12.99
C ARG A 810 1.69 20.50 -12.92
N SER A 811 1.49 21.74 -13.40
CA SER A 811 0.19 22.42 -13.48
C SER A 811 -0.60 22.42 -12.16
N LEU A 812 0.10 22.63 -11.04
CA LEU A 812 -0.46 22.52 -9.69
C LEU A 812 -1.23 23.77 -9.26
N PHE A 813 -0.86 24.94 -9.77
CA PHE A 813 -1.35 26.22 -9.25
C PHE A 813 -1.93 27.11 -10.34
N LEU A 814 -3.02 27.80 -10.00
CA LEU A 814 -3.61 28.86 -10.80
C LEU A 814 -3.27 30.22 -10.17
N ARG A 815 -2.63 31.10 -10.94
CA ARG A 815 -2.41 32.49 -10.53
C ARG A 815 -3.71 33.28 -10.71
N VAL A 816 -4.31 33.74 -9.61
CA VAL A 816 -5.58 34.51 -9.65
C VAL A 816 -5.35 36.02 -9.72
N ALA A 817 -4.20 36.48 -9.21
CA ALA A 817 -3.74 37.86 -9.29
C ALA A 817 -2.21 37.89 -9.11
N GLN A 818 -1.57 39.05 -9.32
CA GLN A 818 -0.12 39.17 -9.17
C GLN A 818 0.33 38.76 -7.75
N GLY A 819 1.09 37.67 -7.66
CA GLY A 819 1.57 37.12 -6.38
C GLY A 819 0.54 36.30 -5.59
N TRP A 820 -0.65 36.05 -6.15
CA TRP A 820 -1.73 35.27 -5.53
C TRP A 820 -1.99 33.99 -6.29
N TYR A 821 -1.86 32.86 -5.60
CA TYR A 821 -1.97 31.52 -6.17
C TYR A 821 -3.03 30.70 -5.44
N GLN A 822 -3.86 29.99 -6.19
CA GLN A 822 -4.75 28.95 -5.69
C GLN A 822 -4.33 27.61 -6.30
N PHE A 823 -4.75 26.50 -5.72
CA PHE A 823 -4.75 25.22 -6.42
C PHE A 823 -5.40 25.36 -7.80
N ASN A 824 -4.87 24.62 -8.78
CA ASN A 824 -5.55 24.43 -10.05
C ASN A 824 -6.93 23.79 -9.78
N PRO A 825 -8.06 24.47 -10.11
CA PRO A 825 -9.40 23.98 -9.80
C PRO A 825 -9.79 22.68 -10.50
N LYS A 826 -9.04 22.28 -11.54
CA LYS A 826 -9.24 21.04 -12.28
C LYS A 826 -8.41 19.87 -11.75
N LEU A 827 -7.66 20.05 -10.66
CA LEU A 827 -6.92 18.95 -10.04
C LEU A 827 -7.88 17.93 -9.45
N SER A 828 -7.51 16.67 -9.56
CA SER A 828 -8.03 15.60 -8.70
C SER A 828 -6.90 15.02 -7.86
N VAL A 829 -7.24 14.42 -6.74
CA VAL A 829 -6.32 13.67 -5.89
C VAL A 829 -6.74 12.21 -5.85
N ARG A 830 -5.76 11.33 -5.68
CA ARG A 830 -6.01 9.91 -5.53
C ARG A 830 -6.54 9.63 -4.13
N ASN A 831 -7.70 8.98 -4.04
CA ASN A 831 -8.25 8.50 -2.77
C ASN A 831 -8.13 6.98 -2.70
N LEU A 832 -7.39 6.51 -1.69
CA LEU A 832 -7.33 5.09 -1.33
C LEU A 832 -8.57 4.78 -0.47
N GLY A 833 -9.70 4.52 -1.12
CA GLY A 833 -10.95 4.19 -0.44
C GLY A 833 -10.82 2.95 0.46
N GLY A 834 -11.60 2.87 1.54
CA GLY A 834 -11.60 1.72 2.45
C GLY A 834 -12.14 0.40 1.87
N SER A 835 -12.59 0.40 0.60
CA SER A 835 -13.13 -0.75 -0.12
C SER A 835 -12.15 -1.36 -1.14
N GLY A 836 -10.90 -0.89 -1.19
CA GLY A 836 -9.89 -1.38 -2.14
C GLY A 836 -10.02 -0.84 -3.57
N ASN A 837 -10.99 0.02 -3.85
CA ASN A 837 -11.10 0.72 -5.13
C ASN A 837 -10.49 2.12 -5.02
N GLU A 838 -9.42 2.35 -5.75
CA GLU A 838 -8.79 3.66 -5.89
C GLU A 838 -9.60 4.56 -6.83
N GLU A 839 -9.90 5.78 -6.40
CA GLU A 839 -10.68 6.74 -7.19
C GLU A 839 -10.00 8.11 -7.24
N TRP A 840 -10.12 8.78 -8.39
CA TRP A 840 -9.70 10.16 -8.58
C TRP A 840 -10.84 11.10 -8.18
N ILE A 841 -10.64 11.86 -7.10
CA ILE A 841 -11.65 12.79 -6.58
C ILE A 841 -11.19 14.22 -6.85
N PRO A 842 -12.05 15.11 -7.39
CA PRO A 842 -11.74 16.53 -7.54
C PRO A 842 -11.19 17.12 -6.23
N LEU A 843 -10.09 17.87 -6.31
CA LEU A 843 -9.37 18.38 -5.14
C LEU A 843 -10.28 19.20 -4.21
N PHE A 844 -11.15 20.03 -4.78
CA PHE A 844 -12.09 20.86 -4.00
C PHE A 844 -13.19 20.02 -3.32
N GLN A 845 -13.51 18.85 -3.86
CA GLN A 845 -14.37 17.87 -3.19
C GLN A 845 -13.61 17.17 -2.06
N ALA A 846 -12.35 16.79 -2.27
CA ALA A 846 -11.51 16.19 -1.23
C ALA A 846 -11.23 17.16 -0.06
N LEU A 847 -11.15 18.47 -0.32
CA LEU A 847 -11.09 19.54 0.68
C LEU A 847 -12.44 19.82 1.37
N ASN A 848 -13.51 19.17 0.91
CA ASN A 848 -14.89 19.38 1.34
C ASN A 848 -15.37 20.84 1.21
N LEU A 849 -15.18 21.42 0.01
CA LEU A 849 -15.71 22.75 -0.33
C LEU A 849 -17.21 22.91 0.00
N PRO A 850 -18.10 21.90 -0.23
CA PRO A 850 -19.50 21.99 0.16
C PRO A 850 -19.74 22.23 1.65
N LEU A 851 -18.95 21.62 2.54
CA LEU A 851 -19.08 21.84 3.98
C LEU A 851 -18.44 23.18 4.39
N ILE A 852 -17.29 23.53 3.81
CA ILE A 852 -16.64 24.83 4.04
C ILE A 852 -17.58 25.99 3.67
N TYR A 853 -18.39 25.80 2.62
CA TYR A 853 -19.37 26.79 2.19
C TYR A 853 -20.43 27.08 3.25
N GLU A 854 -20.91 26.08 3.99
CA GLU A 854 -21.84 26.30 5.11
C GLU A 854 -21.27 27.32 6.10
N PHE A 855 -19.99 27.21 6.43
CA PHE A 855 -19.30 28.01 7.46
C PHE A 855 -18.63 29.28 6.93
N SER A 856 -18.76 29.57 5.63
CA SER A 856 -18.17 30.77 5.03
C SER A 856 -18.87 32.07 5.51
N ASN A 857 -18.19 33.21 5.55
CA ASN A 857 -18.87 34.49 5.82
C ASN A 857 -19.35 35.18 4.52
N GLU A 858 -20.34 36.07 4.61
CA GLU A 858 -20.92 36.83 3.47
C GLU A 858 -19.87 37.45 2.55
N ARG A 859 -18.82 38.06 3.12
CA ARG A 859 -17.78 38.71 2.34
C ARG A 859 -16.98 37.72 1.49
N ARG A 860 -17.13 36.42 1.74
CA ARG A 860 -16.51 35.30 1.00
C ARG A 860 -17.46 34.62 0.03
N GLU A 861 -18.72 35.04 -0.06
CA GLU A 861 -19.72 34.43 -0.93
C GLU A 861 -19.24 34.41 -2.38
N GLU A 862 -18.73 35.52 -2.89
CA GLU A 862 -18.15 35.61 -4.24
C GLU A 862 -16.86 34.75 -4.37
N PRO A 863 -15.83 34.91 -3.51
CA PRO A 863 -14.63 34.06 -3.55
C PRO A 863 -14.88 32.55 -3.53
N ILE A 864 -15.81 32.07 -2.69
CA ILE A 864 -16.10 30.64 -2.59
C ILE A 864 -16.97 30.16 -3.75
N THR A 865 -17.88 30.99 -4.25
CA THR A 865 -18.66 30.70 -5.46
C THR A 865 -17.74 30.57 -6.67
N TRP A 866 -16.72 31.42 -6.79
CA TRP A 866 -15.68 31.29 -7.81
C TRP A 866 -14.99 29.91 -7.76
N CYS A 867 -14.74 29.35 -6.56
CA CYS A 867 -14.18 28.01 -6.45
C CYS A 867 -15.13 26.93 -6.98
N PHE A 868 -16.44 27.01 -6.70
CA PHE A 868 -17.43 26.10 -7.27
C PHE A 868 -17.48 26.20 -8.79
N GLU A 869 -17.56 27.41 -9.32
CA GLU A 869 -17.62 27.67 -10.77
C GLU A 869 -16.38 27.14 -11.50
N LYS A 870 -15.18 27.40 -10.97
CA LYS A 870 -13.92 26.97 -11.61
C LYS A 870 -13.65 25.47 -11.46
N SER A 871 -14.13 24.85 -10.39
CA SER A 871 -13.99 23.39 -10.19
C SER A 871 -15.09 22.59 -10.89
N GLY A 872 -16.19 23.23 -11.31
CA GLY A 872 -17.36 22.54 -11.87
C GLY A 872 -18.21 21.82 -10.81
N LEU A 873 -17.92 22.00 -9.52
CA LEU A 873 -18.71 21.42 -8.44
C LEU A 873 -20.06 22.14 -8.32
N LYS A 874 -21.14 21.36 -8.10
CA LYS A 874 -22.45 21.93 -7.81
C LYS A 874 -22.45 22.58 -6.44
N LYS A 875 -22.72 23.89 -6.40
CA LYS A 875 -22.94 24.63 -5.16
C LYS A 875 -24.21 24.13 -4.46
N PRO A 876 -24.14 23.67 -3.19
CA PRO A 876 -25.31 23.19 -2.47
C PRO A 876 -26.19 24.35 -1.97
N GLU A 877 -27.45 24.04 -1.64
CA GLU A 877 -28.28 24.95 -0.84
C GLU A 877 -27.73 25.05 0.59
N ARG A 878 -27.77 26.26 1.15
CA ARG A 878 -27.18 26.55 2.46
C ARG A 878 -28.15 26.22 3.60
N LEU A 879 -27.67 25.53 4.62
CA LEU A 879 -28.46 25.19 5.81
C LEU A 879 -28.44 26.29 6.88
N ILE A 880 -27.41 27.13 6.87
CA ILE A 880 -27.31 28.30 7.75
C ILE A 880 -27.94 29.51 7.03
N PRO A 881 -28.97 30.17 7.59
CA PRO A 881 -29.61 31.33 6.98
C PRO A 881 -28.64 32.49 6.72
N ALA A 882 -28.82 33.19 5.61
CA ALA A 882 -27.99 34.34 5.23
C ALA A 882 -28.31 35.64 6.02
N GLY A 883 -29.23 35.60 6.99
CA GLY A 883 -29.89 36.81 7.54
C GLY A 883 -29.21 37.50 8.74
N ALA A 884 -28.53 36.81 9.66
CA ALA A 884 -27.91 37.44 10.84
C ALA A 884 -26.42 37.75 10.66
N MET A 885 -26.13 38.51 9.60
CA MET A 885 -24.76 38.78 9.18
C MET A 885 -24.22 40.15 9.67
N ASN A 886 -25.05 40.91 10.38
CA ASN A 886 -24.66 42.10 11.13
C ASN A 886 -24.58 41.75 12.61
N ILE A 887 -23.58 42.29 13.32
CA ILE A 887 -23.39 42.23 14.79
C ILE A 887 -22.52 41.04 15.24
N LEU A 888 -21.21 41.21 15.07
CA LEU A 888 -20.15 41.05 16.08
C LEU A 888 -18.81 41.17 15.33
N GLN A 889 -18.13 42.31 15.43
CA GLN A 889 -16.77 42.47 14.90
C GLN A 889 -15.75 42.06 15.98
N PRO A 890 -15.03 40.92 15.88
CA PRO A 890 -13.83 40.73 16.67
C PRO A 890 -12.67 41.57 16.12
N ARG A 891 -11.72 41.93 17.00
CA ARG A 891 -10.52 42.72 16.65
C ARG A 891 -9.68 42.05 15.56
N ARG A 892 -9.47 42.81 14.49
CA ARG A 892 -8.63 42.62 13.29
C ARG A 892 -7.31 41.87 13.55
N SER A 893 -7.00 40.80 12.80
CA SER A 893 -5.65 40.19 12.73
C SER A 893 -5.43 39.31 11.48
N ASN A 894 -4.16 39.02 11.18
CA ASN A 894 -3.63 38.24 10.04
C ASN A 894 -3.98 36.73 10.16
N PRO A 895 -4.26 35.96 9.08
CA PRO A 895 -4.59 34.52 9.13
C PRO A 895 -3.70 33.66 10.05
N VAL A 896 -2.37 33.83 10.00
CA VAL A 896 -1.42 33.08 10.86
C VAL A 896 -1.40 33.63 12.30
N ARG A 897 -1.76 34.90 12.52
CA ARG A 897 -1.92 35.50 13.88
C ARG A 897 -3.30 35.27 14.51
N GLN A 898 -4.31 34.81 13.77
CA GLN A 898 -5.56 34.26 14.36
C GLN A 898 -5.34 32.83 14.89
N ILE A 899 -4.37 32.17 14.28
CA ILE A 899 -3.86 30.83 14.60
C ILE A 899 -3.04 30.85 15.92
N GLY A 900 -2.25 31.89 16.18
CA GLY A 900 -1.45 32.03 17.41
C GLY A 900 -1.89 33.18 18.34
N ARG A 901 -2.52 32.86 19.47
CA ARG A 901 -2.47 33.66 20.71
C ARG A 901 -1.99 32.77 21.86
N ALA A 902 -1.15 33.33 22.71
CA ALA A 902 -0.32 32.65 23.70
C ALA A 902 -1.10 31.75 24.68
N GLU A 903 -0.55 30.57 24.97
CA GLU A 903 -1.00 29.70 26.07
C GLU A 903 -0.66 30.29 27.45
N PRO A 904 -1.52 30.07 28.45
CA PRO A 904 -1.11 30.00 29.86
C PRO A 904 -0.18 28.79 30.09
N ASP A 905 0.78 28.92 30.99
CA ASP A 905 1.72 27.86 31.36
C ASP A 905 1.01 26.67 32.05
N TYR A 906 1.11 25.46 31.47
CA TYR A 906 0.53 24.23 32.01
C TYR A 906 1.62 23.19 32.26
N SER A 907 2.25 23.28 33.43
CA SER A 907 3.13 22.22 33.95
C SER A 907 2.36 20.90 34.16
N THR A 908 3.10 19.78 34.14
CA THR A 908 2.61 18.40 34.32
C THR A 908 1.67 18.21 35.52
N ALA A 909 1.85 18.99 36.59
CA ALA A 909 1.03 18.97 37.80
C ALA A 909 -0.44 19.42 37.55
N ASN A 910 -0.68 20.38 36.67
CA ASN A 910 -2.04 20.85 36.34
C ASN A 910 -2.79 19.85 35.45
N MET A 911 -2.06 19.06 34.65
CA MET A 911 -2.61 18.05 33.74
C MET A 911 -3.14 16.83 34.51
N GLU A 912 -2.43 16.37 35.55
CA GLU A 912 -2.89 15.26 36.40
C GLU A 912 -4.19 15.57 37.13
N SER A 913 -4.32 16.79 37.66
CA SER A 913 -5.56 17.24 38.34
C SER A 913 -6.77 17.24 37.40
N LEU A 914 -6.58 17.69 36.15
CA LEU A 914 -7.65 17.72 35.14
C LEU A 914 -8.04 16.30 34.68
N LEU A 915 -7.05 15.43 34.48
CA LEU A 915 -7.25 14.02 34.13
C LEU A 915 -7.97 13.25 35.25
N GLN A 916 -7.67 13.55 36.52
CA GLN A 916 -8.32 12.94 37.67
C GLN A 916 -9.81 13.30 37.73
N LYS A 917 -10.14 14.60 37.57
CA LYS A 917 -11.53 15.08 37.51
C LYS A 917 -12.32 14.48 36.34
N LEU A 918 -11.66 14.25 35.20
CA LEU A 918 -12.30 13.62 34.03
C LEU A 918 -12.49 12.11 34.19
N ARG A 919 -11.53 11.39 34.79
CA ARG A 919 -11.67 9.97 35.14
C ARG A 919 -12.84 9.75 36.09
N GLU A 920 -12.99 10.61 37.09
CA GLU A 920 -14.12 10.58 38.02
C GLU A 920 -15.45 10.82 37.30
N LYS A 921 -15.52 11.81 36.40
CA LYS A 921 -16.72 12.09 35.61
C LYS A 921 -17.09 10.95 34.65
N GLN A 922 -16.11 10.31 34.00
CA GLN A 922 -16.33 9.14 33.14
C GLN A 922 -16.80 7.92 33.96
N ARG A 923 -16.25 7.72 35.15
CA ARG A 923 -16.67 6.65 36.08
C ARG A 923 -18.13 6.82 36.48
N ILE A 924 -18.56 8.05 36.80
CA ILE A 924 -19.95 8.39 37.12
C ILE A 924 -20.89 8.15 35.93
N ILE A 925 -20.47 8.49 34.71
CA ILE A 925 -21.27 8.25 33.49
C ILE A 925 -21.42 6.76 33.22
N ALA A 926 -20.35 5.97 33.35
CA ALA A 926 -20.38 4.53 33.19
C ALA A 926 -21.27 3.85 34.25
N GLN A 927 -21.21 4.32 35.50
CA GLN A 927 -22.08 3.86 36.59
C GLN A 927 -23.55 4.13 36.28
N ARG A 928 -23.90 5.37 35.88
CA ARG A 928 -25.26 5.73 35.49
C ARG A 928 -25.77 4.93 34.29
N GLN A 929 -24.93 4.62 33.30
CA GLN A 929 -25.32 3.78 32.16
C GLN A 929 -25.52 2.32 32.55
N SER A 930 -24.70 1.79 33.47
CA SER A 930 -24.88 0.46 34.04
C SER A 930 -26.20 0.36 34.81
N GLU A 931 -26.48 1.33 35.66
CA GLU A 931 -27.74 1.44 36.42
C GLU A 931 -28.96 1.55 35.49
N LEU A 932 -28.87 2.36 34.42
CA LEU A 932 -29.94 2.47 33.41
C LEU A 932 -30.18 1.15 32.67
N ASN A 933 -29.12 0.39 32.39
CA ASN A 933 -29.21 -0.90 31.72
C ASN A 933 -29.76 -2.00 32.64
N GLU A 934 -29.44 -1.96 33.93
CA GLU A 934 -30.05 -2.84 34.93
C GLU A 934 -31.53 -2.53 35.15
N GLN A 935 -31.92 -1.26 35.15
CA GLN A 935 -33.33 -0.84 35.23
C GLN A 935 -34.15 -1.20 33.96
N LYS A 936 -33.51 -1.44 32.82
CA LYS A 936 -34.17 -1.89 31.57
C LYS A 936 -34.35 -3.41 31.48
N LYS A 937 -33.60 -4.21 32.25
CA LYS A 937 -33.72 -5.69 32.28
C LYS A 937 -35.12 -6.21 32.71
N PRO A 938 -35.84 -5.61 33.67
CA PRO A 938 -37.19 -6.04 34.04
C PRO A 938 -38.24 -5.71 32.96
N LEU A 939 -38.08 -4.58 32.26
CA LEU A 939 -39.00 -4.14 31.20
C LEU A 939 -38.93 -5.04 29.95
N ALA A 940 -37.73 -5.48 29.57
CA ALA A 940 -37.53 -6.44 28.47
C ALA A 940 -38.07 -7.85 28.80
N LYS A 941 -38.03 -8.27 30.08
CA LYS A 941 -38.64 -9.55 30.52
C LYS A 941 -40.17 -9.50 30.51
N LYS A 942 -40.79 -8.35 30.79
CA LYS A 942 -42.25 -8.17 30.70
C LYS A 942 -42.76 -8.22 29.25
N SER A 943 -42.08 -7.53 28.32
CA SER A 943 -42.49 -7.54 26.90
C SER A 943 -42.28 -8.89 26.20
N ALA A 944 -41.33 -9.71 26.68
CA ALA A 944 -41.12 -11.06 26.18
C ALA A 944 -42.17 -12.07 26.70
N LYS A 945 -42.80 -11.79 27.85
CA LYS A 945 -43.86 -12.63 28.41
C LYS A 945 -45.22 -12.35 27.75
N GLU A 946 -45.53 -11.08 27.48
CA GLU A 946 -46.77 -10.68 26.78
C GLU A 946 -46.80 -11.11 25.29
N LYS A 947 -45.64 -11.24 24.63
CA LYS A 947 -45.57 -11.74 23.24
C LYS A 947 -45.70 -13.26 23.10
N LYS A 948 -45.67 -14.03 24.20
CA LYS A 948 -45.85 -15.50 24.16
C LYS A 948 -47.31 -15.95 24.36
N GLU A 949 -48.21 -15.08 24.82
CA GLU A 949 -49.62 -15.43 25.11
C GLU A 949 -50.60 -15.12 23.97
N ALA A 950 -50.14 -14.55 22.85
CA ALA A 950 -51.00 -14.20 21.71
C ALA A 950 -50.57 -14.88 20.40
N LYS A 951 -50.88 -16.17 20.25
CA LYS A 951 -51.11 -16.82 18.92
C LYS A 951 -52.24 -17.86 19.04
N PRO A 952 -53.15 -17.95 18.04
CA PRO A 952 -54.40 -18.70 18.15
C PRO A 952 -54.20 -20.20 17.86
N LYS A 953 -54.97 -21.06 18.55
CA LYS A 953 -55.05 -22.52 18.30
C LYS A 953 -55.90 -22.82 17.04
N PRO A 954 -55.51 -23.78 16.18
CA PRO A 954 -56.38 -24.31 15.13
C PRO A 954 -57.41 -25.31 15.72
N PRO A 955 -58.55 -25.57 15.05
CA PRO A 955 -59.63 -26.35 15.63
C PRO A 955 -59.35 -27.86 15.57
N ALA A 956 -59.91 -28.58 16.54
CA ALA A 956 -59.72 -30.01 16.76
C ALA A 956 -60.61 -30.86 15.83
N ILE A 957 -60.09 -32.03 15.42
CA ILE A 957 -60.86 -33.14 14.84
C ILE A 957 -60.62 -34.37 15.74
N PRO A 958 -61.66 -35.12 16.16
CA PRO A 958 -61.56 -36.21 17.13
C PRO A 958 -61.23 -37.56 16.45
N PRO A 959 -60.85 -38.60 17.21
CA PRO A 959 -60.23 -39.80 16.66
C PRO A 959 -61.26 -40.84 16.22
N ASN A 960 -61.04 -41.45 15.05
CA ASN A 960 -61.40 -42.85 14.82
C ASN A 960 -60.62 -43.45 13.65
N GLN A 961 -60.01 -44.60 13.96
CA GLN A 961 -59.75 -45.79 13.13
C GLN A 961 -59.70 -45.64 11.60
N LEU A 962 -58.57 -46.04 11.00
CA LEU A 962 -58.46 -47.23 10.14
C LEU A 962 -57.07 -47.30 9.47
N ASP A 963 -56.41 -48.42 9.70
CA ASP A 963 -55.72 -49.27 8.72
C ASP A 963 -54.56 -48.77 7.84
N MET A 964 -53.51 -49.59 7.97
CA MET A 964 -52.64 -50.17 6.93
C MET A 964 -51.49 -49.35 6.32
N ASP A 965 -50.30 -49.89 6.65
CA ASP A 965 -49.20 -50.27 5.75
C ASP A 965 -48.29 -49.22 5.10
N PHE A 966 -47.00 -49.46 5.41
CA PHE A 966 -45.71 -48.99 4.86
C PHE A 966 -45.17 -47.62 5.24
#